data_AF-A0A2V2VVF0-F1
#
_entry.id   AF-A0A2V2VVF0-F1
#
_cell.length_a   1.000
_cell.length_b   1.000
_cell.length_c   1.000
_cell.angle_alpha   90.00
_cell.angle_beta   90.00
_cell.angle_gamma   90.00
#
_symmetry.space_group_name_H-M   'P 1'
#
loop_
_entity.id
_entity.type
_entity.pdbx_description
1 polymer ?
#
loop_
_entity_poly.entity_id
_entity_poly.type
_entity_poly.pdbx_seq_one_letter_code
_entity_poly.pdbx_strand_id
1 'polypeptide(L)'
;MEEEESEAVTAALGEVSGKLEAEELQRQLDALRRQKDKLRLQLREARRGEEKLDILRRHNEDLQSRLNDARRGQEKLDAVQRHNEELQSQLCEARRAEEALEDARRQTRQSQRQVEDLRRSEKRLREACEATRAREEALMQKLRAAENAIAVARKHEDAVKQKARAIINAVKTEYQRQPFVLPEPQETEQLQRANDSPRAPLDEPPLTKEGLESEEENAHQLVEEEESEAVTAALGEASGKLEAEELQRQLDALRRQKDKLRLQLREARRGEEKLDAVQRHNEELQSQLREACRGQEKLDALQRHNEELQLQLKEARRGQEKLESEEETAHQLMEEEESEAVTAALGEVSGKLEAEELQRQLDALRRQKDKLRLQLREARRGEEKLDILRRHNEDLQSRLNDARRGQEKLDAVQRHNEELQSQLCEARRAEEALEDARRQTRQSQRQVEDLRRSEKRLREACEATRAREEALMQKLRAAENAIAVARKHEDAVKQKARAIINAAKTEYQRQPFVLPEPQETEQLQRANDSPRAPLDEPPLTKEGLESEEETAHQLVDEEESEALTAALGEVSGKLEAEELQRQLDALRRQKDKLRLQLREARRGEEKLDILRRHNEDLQSRLNDARRGQEKLDAVQRHNEELQSQLCEARRAEEALEDARRQTRQSQRQVEDLRRSEKRLREACEATRAREEALMQKLRAAENAIAVARKHEDAVKQKARAIINAVKTEYQRQPFVLPEPQETEQLQRANDSPRAPLDEPPLTKEGLESEEEAAHQLVEEEESEALTAALGEASGKLEAEELQRQLESFADRRTNCDCS
;
A
#
# COMPACT_ATOMS: atom_id res chain seq x y z
N MET A 1 145.19 16.61 63.57
CA MET A 1 145.66 16.39 62.18
C MET A 1 145.07 15.09 61.68
N GLU A 2 145.73 13.94 61.80
CA GLU A 2 145.22 12.67 61.22
C GLU A 2 143.86 12.22 61.79
N GLU A 3 143.59 12.44 63.09
CA GLU A 3 142.28 12.11 63.69
C GLU A 3 141.15 13.05 63.19
N GLU A 4 141.40 14.35 63.12
CA GLU A 4 140.41 15.37 62.70
C GLU A 4 139.97 15.21 61.23
N GLU A 5 140.88 14.78 60.35
CA GLU A 5 140.53 14.46 58.96
C GLU A 5 139.65 13.19 58.87
N SER A 6 139.85 12.22 59.78
CA SER A 6 139.01 11.02 59.83
C SER A 6 137.58 11.31 60.32
N GLU A 7 137.41 12.22 61.28
CA GLU A 7 136.09 12.69 61.74
C GLU A 7 135.36 13.50 60.66
N ALA A 8 136.08 14.38 59.95
CA ALA A 8 135.50 15.15 58.83
C ALA A 8 135.03 14.24 57.68
N VAL A 9 135.82 13.23 57.31
CA VAL A 9 135.45 12.26 56.26
C VAL A 9 134.29 11.37 56.69
N THR A 10 134.26 10.88 57.94
CA THR A 10 133.14 10.05 58.41
C THR A 10 131.84 10.86 58.56
N ALA A 11 131.90 12.12 58.99
CA ALA A 11 130.74 13.01 58.99
C ALA A 11 130.20 13.26 57.56
N ALA A 12 131.08 13.54 56.60
CA ALA A 12 130.70 13.75 55.20
C ALA A 12 130.08 12.49 54.57
N LEU A 13 130.63 11.30 54.86
CA LEU A 13 130.06 10.02 54.40
C LEU A 13 128.69 9.74 55.06
N GLY A 14 128.52 10.07 56.34
CA GLY A 14 127.22 9.99 57.03
C GLY A 14 126.16 10.88 56.40
N GLU A 15 126.51 12.13 56.08
CA GLU A 15 125.60 13.04 55.35
C GLU A 15 125.23 12.54 53.95
N VAL A 16 126.17 11.93 53.22
CA VAL A 16 125.90 11.37 51.89
C VAL A 16 125.03 10.12 51.97
N SER A 17 125.26 9.23 52.95
CA SER A 17 124.40 8.06 53.20
C SER A 17 122.97 8.50 53.52
N GLY A 18 122.80 9.40 54.49
CA GLY A 18 121.47 9.90 54.87
C GLY A 18 120.72 10.60 53.73
N LYS A 19 121.41 11.26 52.80
CA LYS A 19 120.81 11.86 51.59
C LYS A 19 120.38 10.79 50.57
N LEU A 20 121.20 9.75 50.35
CA LEU A 20 120.86 8.64 49.47
C LEU A 20 119.68 7.81 50.02
N GLU A 21 119.68 7.53 51.33
CA GLU A 21 118.58 6.86 52.05
C GLU A 21 117.29 7.68 51.96
N ALA A 22 117.35 9.01 52.15
CA ALA A 22 116.19 9.89 51.99
C ALA A 22 115.66 9.92 50.55
N GLU A 23 116.53 9.94 49.53
CA GLU A 23 116.11 9.82 48.13
C GLU A 23 115.46 8.45 47.84
N GLU A 24 115.99 7.36 48.38
CA GLU A 24 115.42 6.03 48.17
C GLU A 24 114.05 5.90 48.86
N LEU A 25 113.92 6.35 50.10
CA LEU A 25 112.62 6.44 50.80
C LEU A 25 111.62 7.32 50.02
N GLN A 26 112.06 8.44 49.43
CA GLN A 26 111.19 9.28 48.61
C GLN A 26 110.77 8.56 47.31
N ARG A 27 111.67 7.82 46.65
CA ARG A 27 111.34 6.98 45.48
C ARG A 27 110.34 5.87 45.84
N GLN A 28 110.49 5.24 47.01
CA GLN A 28 109.55 4.24 47.53
C GLN A 28 108.18 4.86 47.83
N LEU A 29 108.14 6.05 48.47
CA LEU A 29 106.90 6.79 48.73
C LEU A 29 106.16 7.18 47.43
N ASP A 30 106.88 7.62 46.39
CA ASP A 30 106.28 7.96 45.10
C ASP A 30 105.85 6.73 44.29
N ALA A 31 106.54 5.58 44.44
CA ALA A 31 106.05 4.30 43.93
C ALA A 31 104.75 3.88 44.61
N LEU A 32 104.66 3.98 45.95
CA LEU A 32 103.46 3.69 46.73
C LEU A 32 102.30 4.65 46.40
N ARG A 33 102.58 5.94 46.18
CA ARG A 33 101.59 6.92 45.68
C ARG A 33 101.03 6.50 44.31
N ARG A 34 101.89 6.15 43.35
CA ARG A 34 101.49 5.67 42.01
C ARG A 34 100.66 4.37 42.09
N GLN A 35 101.02 3.42 42.96
CA GLN A 35 100.21 2.22 43.21
C GLN A 35 98.84 2.56 43.81
N LYS A 36 98.80 3.43 44.82
CA LYS A 36 97.56 3.89 45.48
C LYS A 36 96.61 4.56 44.50
N ASP A 37 97.11 5.39 43.59
CA ASP A 37 96.28 6.06 42.59
C ASP A 37 95.85 5.13 41.43
N LYS A 38 96.67 4.14 41.07
CA LYS A 38 96.24 3.05 40.17
C LYS A 38 95.10 2.23 40.78
N LEU A 39 95.19 1.86 42.07
CA LEU A 39 94.12 1.17 42.80
C LEU A 39 92.85 2.02 42.92
N ARG A 40 92.99 3.34 43.12
CA ARG A 40 91.85 4.30 43.10
C ARG A 40 91.17 4.40 41.73
N LEU A 41 91.92 4.32 40.63
CA LEU A 41 91.36 4.26 39.28
C LEU A 41 90.59 2.95 39.07
N GLN A 42 91.19 1.81 39.40
CA GLN A 42 90.54 0.50 39.29
C GLN A 42 89.26 0.42 40.15
N LEU A 43 89.25 0.99 41.37
CA LEU A 43 88.05 1.06 42.21
C LEU A 43 86.94 1.95 41.63
N ARG A 44 87.30 3.03 40.92
CA ARG A 44 86.34 3.89 40.19
C ARG A 44 85.79 3.18 38.95
N GLU A 45 86.61 2.39 38.26
CA GLU A 45 86.21 1.60 37.11
C GLU A 45 85.28 0.43 37.52
N ALA A 46 85.59 -0.25 38.62
CA ALA A 46 84.73 -1.27 39.22
C ALA A 46 83.34 -0.71 39.57
N ARG A 47 83.28 0.42 40.29
CA ARG A 47 82.01 1.09 40.63
C ARG A 47 81.20 1.51 39.41
N ARG A 48 81.85 2.02 38.37
CA ARG A 48 81.21 2.31 37.07
C ARG A 48 80.72 1.05 36.33
N GLY A 49 81.27 -0.11 36.66
CA GLY A 49 80.75 -1.42 36.24
C GLY A 49 79.50 -1.81 37.02
N GLU A 50 79.54 -1.70 38.35
CA GLU A 50 78.42 -1.95 39.27
C GLU A 50 77.21 -1.05 38.94
N GLU A 51 77.44 0.26 38.80
CA GLU A 51 76.42 1.25 38.38
C GLU A 51 75.73 0.86 37.06
N LYS A 52 76.48 0.35 36.08
CA LYS A 52 75.92 -0.13 34.79
C LYS A 52 75.13 -1.43 34.96
N LEU A 53 75.60 -2.36 35.79
CA LEU A 53 74.89 -3.60 36.07
C LEU A 53 73.57 -3.35 36.79
N ASP A 54 73.51 -2.38 37.71
CA ASP A 54 72.26 -2.01 38.40
C ASP A 54 71.29 -1.25 37.49
N ILE A 55 71.77 -0.44 36.55
CA ILE A 55 70.93 0.14 35.48
C ILE A 55 70.34 -0.98 34.59
N LEU A 56 71.16 -1.97 34.21
CA LEU A 56 70.71 -3.11 33.39
C LEU A 56 69.73 -4.03 34.14
N ARG A 57 69.89 -4.21 35.47
CA ARG A 57 68.94 -4.93 36.33
C ARG A 57 67.57 -4.25 36.33
N ARG A 58 67.52 -2.95 36.65
CA ARG A 58 66.27 -2.16 36.63
C ARG A 58 65.60 -2.18 35.27
N HIS A 59 66.36 -2.06 34.19
CA HIS A 59 65.80 -2.16 32.84
C HIS A 59 65.22 -3.55 32.53
N ASN A 60 65.81 -4.62 33.04
CA ASN A 60 65.28 -5.97 32.93
C ASN A 60 64.01 -6.16 33.79
N GLU A 61 63.97 -5.58 34.98
CA GLU A 61 62.78 -5.52 35.86
C GLU A 61 61.62 -4.75 35.17
N ASP A 62 61.90 -3.58 34.58
CA ASP A 62 60.95 -2.81 33.76
C ASP A 62 60.39 -3.63 32.59
N LEU A 63 61.26 -4.33 31.86
CA LEU A 63 60.87 -5.19 30.73
C LEU A 63 60.03 -6.39 31.19
N GLN A 64 60.34 -6.98 32.34
CA GLN A 64 59.55 -8.06 32.93
C GLN A 64 58.17 -7.56 33.40
N SER A 65 58.06 -6.36 33.97
CA SER A 65 56.75 -5.76 34.28
C SER A 65 55.93 -5.58 33.01
N ARG A 66 56.51 -4.96 31.97
CA ARG A 66 55.84 -4.75 30.67
C ARG A 66 55.39 -6.06 30.02
N LEU A 67 56.18 -7.13 30.11
CA LEU A 67 55.79 -8.46 29.62
C LEU A 67 54.65 -9.08 30.43
N ASN A 68 54.62 -8.89 31.75
CA ASN A 68 53.53 -9.37 32.60
C ASN A 68 52.24 -8.57 32.39
N ASP A 69 52.33 -7.26 32.18
CA ASP A 69 51.17 -6.42 31.87
C ASP A 69 50.65 -6.67 30.45
N ALA A 70 51.52 -6.98 29.49
CA ALA A 70 51.12 -7.48 28.17
C ALA A 70 50.39 -8.84 28.24
N ARG A 71 50.86 -9.78 29.07
CA ARG A 71 50.18 -11.06 29.33
C ARG A 71 48.79 -10.85 29.95
N ARG A 72 48.68 -9.98 30.96
CA ARG A 72 47.38 -9.58 31.55
C ARG A 72 46.46 -8.89 30.53
N GLY A 73 47.02 -8.20 29.54
CA GLY A 73 46.30 -7.68 28.39
C GLY A 73 45.72 -8.79 27.52
N GLN A 74 46.55 -9.78 27.17
CA GLN A 74 46.13 -10.95 26.40
C GLN A 74 45.07 -11.78 27.14
N GLU A 75 45.26 -12.09 28.43
CA GLU A 75 44.30 -12.83 29.26
C GLU A 75 42.91 -12.17 29.27
N LYS A 76 42.85 -10.83 29.22
CA LYS A 76 41.58 -10.07 29.10
C LYS A 76 40.99 -10.15 27.70
N LEU A 77 41.80 -10.12 26.64
CA LEU A 77 41.34 -10.30 25.27
C LEU A 77 40.77 -11.71 25.06
N ASP A 78 41.47 -12.74 25.54
CA ASP A 78 41.01 -14.14 25.51
C ASP A 78 39.69 -14.33 26.28
N ALA A 79 39.52 -13.65 27.43
CA ALA A 79 38.28 -13.68 28.19
C ALA A 79 37.11 -12.99 27.45
N VAL A 80 37.37 -11.85 26.79
CA VAL A 80 36.37 -11.15 25.96
C VAL A 80 36.02 -11.98 24.71
N GLN A 81 36.97 -12.68 24.11
CA GLN A 81 36.72 -13.61 23.00
C GLN A 81 35.78 -14.73 23.42
N ARG A 82 36.05 -15.43 24.52
CA ARG A 82 35.17 -16.49 25.05
C ARG A 82 33.76 -15.97 25.38
N HIS A 83 33.65 -14.78 25.97
CA HIS A 83 32.34 -14.17 26.24
C HIS A 83 31.58 -13.82 24.94
N ASN A 84 32.29 -13.41 23.87
CA ASN A 84 31.67 -13.19 22.56
C ASN A 84 31.25 -14.50 21.88
N GLU A 85 32.04 -15.58 22.01
CA GLU A 85 31.68 -16.93 21.54
C GLU A 85 30.46 -17.49 22.28
N GLU A 86 30.38 -17.24 23.60
CA GLU A 86 29.22 -17.61 24.43
C GLU A 86 27.97 -16.81 24.03
N LEU A 87 28.07 -15.49 23.86
CA LEU A 87 26.98 -14.66 23.33
C LEU A 87 26.54 -15.09 21.92
N GLN A 88 27.47 -15.43 21.03
CA GLN A 88 27.14 -15.96 19.69
C GLN A 88 26.41 -17.29 19.79
N SER A 89 26.80 -18.16 20.72
CA SER A 89 26.13 -19.44 20.99
C SER A 89 24.70 -19.22 21.50
N GLN A 90 24.53 -18.35 22.49
CA GLN A 90 23.21 -17.95 23.03
C GLN A 90 22.32 -17.33 21.94
N LEU A 91 22.87 -16.50 21.03
CA LEU A 91 22.14 -15.94 19.89
C LEU A 91 21.74 -17.02 18.87
N CYS A 92 22.56 -18.06 18.66
CA CYS A 92 22.20 -19.20 17.81
C CYS A 92 21.10 -20.07 18.44
N GLU A 93 21.11 -20.25 19.76
CA GLU A 93 20.04 -20.95 20.48
C GLU A 93 18.73 -20.15 20.49
N ALA A 94 18.80 -18.83 20.69
CA ALA A 94 17.64 -17.94 20.60
C ALA A 94 16.98 -17.99 19.22
N ARG A 95 17.77 -17.98 18.13
CA ARG A 95 17.24 -18.14 16.76
C ARG A 95 16.54 -19.48 16.54
N ARG A 96 17.12 -20.60 17.01
CA ARG A 96 16.49 -21.93 16.93
C ARG A 96 15.18 -21.98 17.73
N ALA A 97 15.11 -21.30 18.88
CA ALA A 97 13.88 -21.18 19.65
C ALA A 97 12.81 -20.34 18.93
N GLU A 98 13.21 -19.25 18.25
CA GLU A 98 12.32 -18.44 17.42
C GLU A 98 11.79 -19.21 16.20
N GLU A 99 12.65 -19.97 15.51
CA GLU A 99 12.27 -20.87 14.41
C GLU A 99 11.27 -21.95 14.87
N ALA A 100 11.49 -22.56 16.04
CA ALA A 100 10.54 -23.51 16.62
C ALA A 100 9.19 -22.87 16.99
N LEU A 101 9.18 -21.61 17.45
CA LEU A 101 7.97 -20.85 17.72
C LEU A 101 7.25 -20.42 16.43
N GLU A 102 7.99 -20.08 15.37
CA GLU A 102 7.48 -19.88 14.01
C GLU A 102 6.76 -21.13 13.50
N ASP A 103 7.37 -22.32 13.58
CA ASP A 103 6.75 -23.56 13.13
C ASP A 103 5.54 -23.97 13.99
N ALA A 104 5.58 -23.78 15.31
CA ALA A 104 4.40 -23.95 16.18
C ALA A 104 3.25 -22.99 15.79
N ARG A 105 3.56 -21.72 15.44
CA ARG A 105 2.58 -20.76 14.91
C ARG A 105 2.05 -21.20 13.54
N ARG A 106 2.88 -21.75 12.65
CA ARG A 106 2.47 -22.28 11.33
C ARG A 106 1.54 -23.49 11.49
N GLN A 107 1.85 -24.44 12.37
CA GLN A 107 0.98 -25.57 12.72
C GLN A 107 -0.35 -25.10 13.32
N THR A 108 -0.32 -24.10 14.21
CA THR A 108 -1.54 -23.51 14.79
C THR A 108 -2.43 -22.85 13.73
N ARG A 109 -1.84 -22.17 12.73
CA ARG A 109 -2.58 -21.61 11.59
C ARG A 109 -3.16 -22.72 10.68
N GLN A 110 -2.49 -23.86 10.54
CA GLN A 110 -3.00 -25.02 9.79
C GLN A 110 -4.19 -25.67 10.50
N SER A 111 -4.10 -25.92 11.81
CA SER A 111 -5.21 -26.50 12.59
C SER A 111 -6.42 -25.56 12.68
N GLN A 112 -6.19 -24.24 12.77
CA GLN A 112 -7.27 -23.23 12.66
C GLN A 112 -8.00 -23.31 11.30
N ARG A 113 -7.27 -23.43 10.18
CA ARG A 113 -7.88 -23.62 8.85
C ARG A 113 -8.69 -24.92 8.77
N GLN A 114 -8.16 -26.03 9.28
CA GLN A 114 -8.88 -27.30 9.36
C GLN A 114 -10.18 -27.17 10.17
N VAL A 115 -10.17 -26.45 11.31
CA VAL A 115 -11.37 -26.17 12.10
C VAL A 115 -12.36 -25.26 11.37
N GLU A 116 -11.89 -24.26 10.61
CA GLU A 116 -12.77 -23.46 9.75
C GLU A 116 -13.42 -24.28 8.63
N ASP A 117 -12.67 -25.15 7.95
CA ASP A 117 -13.20 -25.98 6.87
C ASP A 117 -14.14 -27.07 7.39
N LEU A 118 -13.87 -27.63 8.58
CA LEU A 118 -14.84 -28.47 9.29
C LEU A 118 -16.13 -27.70 9.61
N ARG A 119 -16.04 -26.48 10.16
CA ARG A 119 -17.23 -25.62 10.42
C ARG A 119 -17.98 -25.27 9.13
N ARG A 120 -17.29 -25.02 8.01
CA ARG A 120 -17.90 -24.82 6.69
C ARG A 120 -18.61 -26.08 6.20
N SER A 121 -18.01 -27.26 6.41
CA SER A 121 -18.63 -28.55 6.07
C SER A 121 -19.88 -28.82 6.92
N GLU A 122 -19.83 -28.52 8.22
CA GLU A 122 -20.95 -28.66 9.14
C GLU A 122 -22.10 -27.72 8.78
N LYS A 123 -21.80 -26.46 8.44
CA LYS A 123 -22.82 -25.51 7.97
C LYS A 123 -23.54 -26.03 6.71
N ARG A 124 -22.79 -26.53 5.72
CA ARG A 124 -23.37 -27.14 4.51
C ARG A 124 -24.24 -28.37 4.81
N LEU A 125 -23.82 -29.21 5.78
CA LEU A 125 -24.62 -30.37 6.21
C LEU A 125 -25.91 -29.95 6.93
N ARG A 126 -25.86 -28.91 7.77
CA ARG A 126 -27.07 -28.34 8.41
C ARG A 126 -28.03 -27.77 7.37
N GLU A 127 -27.53 -26.96 6.44
CA GLU A 127 -28.30 -26.41 5.31
C GLU A 127 -28.92 -27.51 4.43
N ALA A 128 -28.20 -28.60 4.18
CA ALA A 128 -28.72 -29.76 3.45
C ALA A 128 -29.83 -30.49 4.22
N CYS A 129 -29.66 -30.70 5.54
CA CYS A 129 -30.67 -31.32 6.41
C CYS A 129 -31.94 -30.46 6.57
N GLU A 130 -31.80 -29.14 6.57
CA GLU A 130 -32.93 -28.19 6.54
C GLU A 130 -33.65 -28.25 5.19
N ALA A 131 -32.90 -28.31 4.08
CA ALA A 131 -33.47 -28.47 2.74
C ALA A 131 -34.18 -29.83 2.54
N THR A 132 -33.72 -30.92 3.16
CA THR A 132 -34.45 -32.20 3.13
C THR A 132 -35.73 -32.14 3.95
N ARG A 133 -35.72 -31.55 5.15
CA ARG A 133 -36.94 -31.37 5.96
C ARG A 133 -37.99 -30.52 5.24
N ALA A 134 -37.59 -29.42 4.61
CA ALA A 134 -38.49 -28.58 3.82
C ALA A 134 -39.12 -29.35 2.63
N ARG A 135 -38.39 -30.29 2.02
CA ARG A 135 -38.93 -31.19 0.98
C ARG A 135 -39.90 -32.21 1.56
N GLU A 136 -39.61 -32.81 2.71
CA GLU A 136 -40.50 -33.74 3.41
C GLU A 136 -41.81 -33.04 3.82
N GLU A 137 -41.74 -31.83 4.38
CA GLU A 137 -42.91 -31.00 4.72
C GLU A 137 -43.74 -30.66 3.48
N ALA A 138 -43.11 -30.26 2.36
CA ALA A 138 -43.80 -29.99 1.11
C ALA A 138 -44.48 -31.24 0.51
N LEU A 139 -43.86 -32.43 0.65
CA LEU A 139 -44.48 -33.70 0.26
C LEU A 139 -45.66 -34.07 1.16
N MET A 140 -45.54 -33.86 2.48
CA MET A 140 -46.63 -34.07 3.44
C MET A 140 -47.81 -33.11 3.21
N GLN A 141 -47.55 -31.86 2.81
CA GLN A 141 -48.61 -30.92 2.38
C GLN A 141 -49.30 -31.40 1.10
N LYS A 142 -48.54 -31.86 0.10
CA LYS A 142 -49.10 -32.43 -1.15
C LYS A 142 -49.93 -33.69 -0.90
N LEU A 143 -49.51 -34.57 0.01
CA LEU A 143 -50.28 -35.74 0.45
C LEU A 143 -51.62 -35.32 1.05
N ARG A 144 -51.63 -34.40 2.04
CA ARG A 144 -52.86 -33.88 2.65
C ARG A 144 -53.79 -33.21 1.62
N ALA A 145 -53.24 -32.50 0.64
CA ALA A 145 -54.02 -31.91 -0.45
C ALA A 145 -54.67 -32.99 -1.34
N ALA A 146 -53.94 -34.06 -1.67
CA ALA A 146 -54.47 -35.20 -2.43
C ALA A 146 -55.53 -35.99 -1.64
N GLU A 147 -55.32 -36.23 -0.34
CA GLU A 147 -56.31 -36.85 0.56
C GLU A 147 -57.62 -36.05 0.61
N ASN A 148 -57.52 -34.72 0.74
CA ASN A 148 -58.67 -33.82 0.69
C ASN A 148 -59.38 -33.86 -0.68
N ALA A 149 -58.64 -33.88 -1.79
CA ALA A 149 -59.20 -34.01 -3.13
C ALA A 149 -59.94 -35.34 -3.33
N ILE A 150 -59.38 -36.45 -2.84
CA ILE A 150 -60.02 -37.78 -2.84
C ILE A 150 -61.29 -37.78 -1.97
N ALA A 151 -61.27 -37.12 -0.81
CA ALA A 151 -62.45 -36.98 0.04
C ALA A 151 -63.58 -36.15 -0.62
N VAL A 152 -63.23 -35.10 -1.37
CA VAL A 152 -64.19 -34.34 -2.18
C VAL A 152 -64.72 -35.17 -3.35
N ALA A 153 -63.86 -35.92 -4.05
CA ALA A 153 -64.26 -36.80 -5.14
C ALA A 153 -65.24 -37.89 -4.67
N ARG A 154 -64.98 -38.53 -3.52
CA ARG A 154 -65.91 -39.51 -2.89
C ARG A 154 -67.25 -38.88 -2.53
N LYS A 155 -67.28 -37.68 -1.94
CA LYS A 155 -68.52 -36.95 -1.67
C LYS A 155 -69.32 -36.65 -2.95
N HIS A 156 -68.64 -36.30 -4.04
CA HIS A 156 -69.28 -36.10 -5.35
C HIS A 156 -69.79 -37.42 -5.94
N GLU A 157 -69.03 -38.50 -5.86
CA GLU A 157 -69.41 -39.85 -6.28
C GLU A 157 -70.67 -40.33 -5.53
N ASP A 158 -70.74 -40.13 -4.22
CA ASP A 158 -71.91 -40.48 -3.42
C ASP A 158 -73.13 -39.58 -3.70
N ALA A 159 -72.92 -38.29 -3.99
CA ALA A 159 -73.99 -37.41 -4.48
C ALA A 159 -74.51 -37.83 -5.87
N VAL A 160 -73.63 -38.32 -6.75
CA VAL A 160 -74.02 -38.91 -8.05
C VAL A 160 -74.77 -40.22 -7.84
N LYS A 161 -74.33 -41.12 -6.95
CA LYS A 161 -75.06 -42.34 -6.58
C LYS A 161 -76.45 -42.03 -5.98
N GLN A 162 -76.57 -40.99 -5.15
CA GLN A 162 -77.86 -40.54 -4.62
C GLN A 162 -78.78 -40.01 -5.73
N LYS A 163 -78.27 -39.17 -6.64
CA LYS A 163 -79.03 -38.71 -7.82
C LYS A 163 -79.46 -39.87 -8.72
N ALA A 164 -78.56 -40.81 -9.00
CA ALA A 164 -78.86 -42.01 -9.78
C ALA A 164 -79.95 -42.87 -9.11
N ARG A 165 -79.88 -43.08 -7.79
CA ARG A 165 -80.94 -43.77 -7.02
C ARG A 165 -82.27 -43.01 -7.06
N ALA A 166 -82.25 -41.68 -6.99
CA ALA A 166 -83.46 -40.86 -7.10
C ALA A 166 -84.09 -40.96 -8.50
N ILE A 167 -83.28 -40.94 -9.57
CA ILE A 167 -83.73 -41.14 -10.96
C ILE A 167 -84.28 -42.56 -11.15
N ILE A 168 -83.58 -43.60 -10.68
CA ILE A 168 -84.05 -44.98 -10.75
C ILE A 168 -85.37 -45.16 -10.00
N ASN A 169 -85.53 -44.53 -8.83
CA ASN A 169 -86.79 -44.56 -8.09
C ASN A 169 -87.91 -43.81 -8.83
N ALA A 170 -87.63 -42.64 -9.42
CA ALA A 170 -88.60 -41.88 -10.22
C ALA A 170 -89.07 -42.70 -11.45
N VAL A 171 -88.14 -43.22 -12.24
CA VAL A 171 -88.42 -44.12 -13.38
C VAL A 171 -89.19 -45.34 -12.92
N LYS A 172 -88.84 -45.95 -11.77
CA LYS A 172 -89.57 -47.09 -11.20
C LYS A 172 -91.01 -46.73 -10.79
N THR A 173 -91.26 -45.52 -10.28
CA THR A 173 -92.62 -45.03 -10.01
C THR A 173 -93.42 -44.67 -11.26
N GLU A 174 -92.76 -44.32 -12.37
CA GLU A 174 -93.41 -44.16 -13.69
C GLU A 174 -93.72 -45.53 -14.32
N TYR A 175 -92.79 -46.48 -14.24
CA TYR A 175 -92.98 -47.86 -14.70
C TYR A 175 -94.09 -48.59 -13.91
N GLN A 176 -94.23 -48.29 -12.61
CA GLN A 176 -95.35 -48.77 -11.77
C GLN A 176 -96.69 -48.04 -12.03
N ARG A 177 -96.72 -47.02 -12.91
CA ARG A 177 -97.94 -46.30 -13.32
C ARG A 177 -98.47 -46.68 -14.71
N GLN A 178 -97.79 -47.56 -15.44
CA GLN A 178 -98.23 -48.03 -16.76
C GLN A 178 -98.68 -49.50 -16.72
N PRO A 179 -99.85 -49.85 -17.30
CA PRO A 179 -100.24 -51.24 -17.47
C PRO A 179 -99.41 -51.92 -18.57
N PHE A 180 -98.99 -53.14 -18.26
CA PHE A 180 -98.14 -54.01 -19.08
C PHE A 180 -98.80 -54.43 -20.41
N VAL A 181 -98.05 -54.34 -21.52
CA VAL A 181 -98.34 -55.02 -22.79
C VAL A 181 -97.02 -55.59 -23.35
N LEU A 182 -96.98 -56.90 -23.58
CA LEU A 182 -95.91 -57.61 -24.30
C LEU A 182 -96.12 -57.51 -25.81
N PRO A 183 -95.04 -57.58 -26.61
CA PRO A 183 -94.81 -58.86 -27.29
C PRO A 183 -93.34 -59.32 -27.36
N GLU A 184 -93.17 -60.64 -27.30
CA GLU A 184 -92.03 -61.44 -27.76
C GLU A 184 -92.37 -62.08 -29.13
N PRO A 185 -91.47 -62.82 -29.79
CA PRO A 185 -90.01 -62.63 -29.94
C PRO A 185 -89.56 -62.76 -31.41
N GLN A 186 -88.36 -62.28 -31.76
CA GLN A 186 -87.62 -62.85 -32.91
C GLN A 186 -86.11 -63.00 -32.65
N GLU A 187 -85.66 -64.21 -32.99
CA GLU A 187 -84.32 -64.77 -33.11
C GLU A 187 -83.51 -64.07 -34.24
N THR A 188 -82.18 -64.20 -34.42
CA THR A 188 -81.15 -64.99 -33.72
C THR A 188 -79.77 -64.33 -33.81
N GLU A 189 -78.79 -64.95 -33.15
CA GLU A 189 -77.37 -64.56 -33.04
C GLU A 189 -76.56 -64.60 -34.36
N GLN A 190 -75.36 -63.97 -34.30
CA GLN A 190 -74.04 -64.32 -34.90
C GLN A 190 -73.37 -63.07 -35.54
N LEU A 191 -72.06 -62.80 -35.36
CA LEU A 191 -71.01 -63.48 -34.57
C LEU A 191 -69.96 -62.47 -34.06
N GLN A 192 -69.01 -62.92 -33.24
CA GLN A 192 -68.07 -62.08 -32.49
C GLN A 192 -66.78 -61.71 -33.26
N ARG A 193 -66.10 -60.66 -32.76
CA ARG A 193 -64.67 -60.27 -32.93
C ARG A 193 -64.26 -59.61 -34.25
N ALA A 194 -63.83 -58.36 -34.12
CA ALA A 194 -62.41 -58.02 -34.32
C ALA A 194 -61.97 -57.03 -33.22
N ASN A 195 -60.68 -56.97 -32.92
CA ASN A 195 -60.07 -55.96 -32.05
C ASN A 195 -59.43 -54.86 -32.92
N ASP A 196 -58.78 -53.90 -32.25
CA ASP A 196 -57.72 -53.01 -32.79
C ASP A 196 -58.12 -51.90 -33.79
N SER A 197 -58.25 -50.68 -33.27
CA SER A 197 -57.62 -49.50 -33.88
C SER A 197 -57.41 -48.37 -32.84
N PRO A 198 -56.31 -47.61 -32.92
CA PRO A 198 -55.92 -46.63 -31.90
C PRO A 198 -56.54 -45.24 -32.11
N ARG A 199 -56.41 -44.35 -31.10
CA ARG A 199 -56.49 -42.90 -31.28
C ARG A 199 -55.12 -42.25 -31.05
N ALA A 200 -54.81 -41.27 -31.89
CA ALA A 200 -53.55 -40.54 -31.93
C ALA A 200 -53.44 -39.47 -30.81
N PRO A 201 -52.21 -38.99 -30.49
CA PRO A 201 -51.97 -37.97 -29.47
C PRO A 201 -52.23 -36.54 -29.98
N LEU A 202 -52.10 -35.57 -29.07
CA LEU A 202 -51.97 -34.14 -29.35
C LEU A 202 -50.67 -33.63 -28.70
N ASP A 203 -49.87 -32.91 -29.49
CA ASP A 203 -48.65 -32.22 -29.05
C ASP A 203 -48.73 -30.71 -29.39
N GLU A 204 -47.76 -29.95 -28.86
CA GLU A 204 -47.71 -28.48 -28.86
C GLU A 204 -47.22 -27.85 -30.18
N PRO A 205 -47.41 -26.52 -30.36
CA PRO A 205 -46.63 -25.72 -31.31
C PRO A 205 -45.85 -24.56 -30.64
N PRO A 206 -44.58 -24.34 -31.04
CA PRO A 206 -44.09 -22.97 -31.15
C PRO A 206 -43.18 -22.67 -32.38
N LEU A 207 -43.48 -21.55 -33.06
CA LEU A 207 -42.56 -20.59 -33.71
C LEU A 207 -41.38 -21.10 -34.57
N THR A 208 -41.34 -20.75 -35.87
CA THR A 208 -40.51 -19.62 -36.39
C THR A 208 -40.66 -19.33 -37.91
N LYS A 209 -40.68 -18.02 -38.24
CA LYS A 209 -40.09 -17.25 -39.38
C LYS A 209 -39.97 -17.79 -40.83
N GLU A 210 -40.19 -16.82 -41.75
CA GLU A 210 -39.55 -16.57 -43.07
C GLU A 210 -39.99 -17.36 -44.34
N GLY A 211 -40.09 -16.63 -45.47
CA GLY A 211 -40.20 -17.14 -46.85
C GLY A 211 -41.33 -16.55 -47.72
N LEU A 212 -40.99 -16.18 -48.98
CA LEU A 212 -41.86 -15.79 -50.12
C LEU A 212 -42.62 -14.44 -49.99
N GLU A 213 -42.49 -13.39 -50.82
CA GLU A 213 -42.03 -13.14 -52.23
C GLU A 213 -43.06 -13.36 -53.36
N SER A 214 -42.94 -12.58 -54.45
CA SER A 214 -43.86 -12.36 -55.62
C SER A 214 -45.23 -11.73 -55.28
N GLU A 215 -45.58 -10.50 -55.72
CA GLU A 215 -46.01 -10.00 -57.07
C GLU A 215 -47.51 -10.33 -57.33
N GLU A 216 -48.40 -9.50 -57.91
CA GLU A 216 -48.41 -8.42 -58.95
C GLU A 216 -49.45 -7.30 -58.59
N GLU A 217 -49.74 -6.18 -59.30
CA GLU A 217 -49.01 -5.27 -60.20
C GLU A 217 -49.73 -3.88 -60.33
N ASN A 218 -48.97 -2.88 -60.80
CA ASN A 218 -49.29 -1.69 -61.62
C ASN A 218 -50.70 -1.01 -61.69
N ALA A 219 -50.67 0.32 -61.52
CA ALA A 219 -51.35 1.29 -62.40
C ALA A 219 -50.54 2.61 -62.45
N HIS A 220 -50.56 3.33 -63.59
CA HIS A 220 -49.68 4.49 -63.88
C HIS A 220 -50.43 5.83 -64.07
N GLN A 221 -49.63 6.91 -64.23
CA GLN A 221 -49.91 8.22 -64.87
C GLN A 221 -50.48 9.34 -63.98
N LEU A 222 -50.16 10.64 -64.19
CA LEU A 222 -49.05 11.33 -64.90
C LEU A 222 -49.02 12.81 -64.46
N VAL A 223 -47.86 13.48 -64.60
CA VAL A 223 -47.63 14.96 -64.71
C VAL A 223 -48.28 15.89 -63.66
N GLU A 224 -47.44 16.55 -62.85
CA GLU A 224 -47.22 18.02 -62.92
C GLU A 224 -45.92 18.37 -62.16
N GLU A 225 -44.97 19.03 -62.84
CA GLU A 225 -43.76 19.64 -62.25
C GLU A 225 -43.93 21.19 -62.26
N GLU A 226 -42.90 21.94 -61.85
CA GLU A 226 -42.85 23.42 -61.82
C GLU A 226 -43.73 24.15 -60.76
N GLU A 227 -43.43 23.98 -59.46
CA GLU A 227 -43.55 25.12 -58.50
C GLU A 227 -42.74 24.95 -57.18
N SER A 228 -42.33 23.74 -56.80
CA SER A 228 -41.77 23.47 -55.46
C SER A 228 -40.30 23.83 -55.24
N GLU A 229 -39.47 23.93 -56.29
CA GLU A 229 -38.01 24.07 -56.14
C GLU A 229 -37.57 25.39 -55.50
N ALA A 230 -38.27 26.48 -55.80
CA ALA A 230 -37.99 27.81 -55.23
C ALA A 230 -38.19 27.85 -53.70
N VAL A 231 -39.18 27.12 -53.18
CA VAL A 231 -39.50 27.06 -51.75
C VAL A 231 -38.51 26.16 -51.01
N THR A 232 -38.11 25.04 -51.60
CA THR A 232 -37.09 24.16 -51.00
C THR A 232 -35.70 24.81 -50.95
N ALA A 233 -35.32 25.57 -51.98
CA ALA A 233 -34.07 26.35 -51.97
C ALA A 233 -34.09 27.44 -50.88
N ALA A 234 -35.20 28.19 -50.77
CA ALA A 234 -35.35 29.23 -49.74
C ALA A 234 -35.35 28.66 -48.32
N LEU A 235 -35.95 27.49 -48.09
CA LEU A 235 -35.93 26.81 -46.79
C LEU A 235 -34.54 26.26 -46.44
N GLY A 236 -33.79 25.73 -47.41
CA GLY A 236 -32.40 25.29 -47.18
C GLY A 236 -31.44 26.44 -46.86
N GLU A 237 -31.61 27.60 -47.50
CA GLU A 237 -30.88 28.82 -47.12
C GLU A 237 -31.29 29.35 -45.73
N ALA A 238 -32.55 29.19 -45.34
CA ALA A 238 -33.03 29.61 -44.02
C ALA A 238 -32.54 28.67 -42.91
N SER A 239 -32.56 27.35 -43.10
CA SER A 239 -32.05 26.39 -42.13
C SER A 239 -30.54 26.54 -41.96
N GLY A 240 -29.77 26.65 -43.05
CA GLY A 240 -28.32 26.86 -42.99
C GLY A 240 -27.92 28.15 -42.26
N LYS A 241 -28.73 29.22 -42.35
CA LYS A 241 -28.51 30.46 -41.58
C LYS A 241 -28.86 30.28 -40.10
N LEU A 242 -29.94 29.58 -39.76
CA LEU A 242 -30.30 29.28 -38.37
C LEU A 242 -29.28 28.36 -37.68
N GLU A 243 -28.84 27.31 -38.37
CA GLU A 243 -27.78 26.39 -37.89
C GLU A 243 -26.45 27.13 -37.72
N ALA A 244 -26.08 28.02 -38.66
CA ALA A 244 -24.89 28.86 -38.52
C ALA A 244 -24.99 29.83 -37.32
N GLU A 245 -26.15 30.46 -37.09
CA GLU A 245 -26.37 31.28 -35.89
C GLU A 245 -26.34 30.45 -34.59
N GLU A 246 -26.87 29.22 -34.60
CA GLU A 246 -26.86 28.34 -33.43
C GLU A 246 -25.45 27.83 -33.11
N LEU A 247 -24.68 27.43 -34.10
CA LEU A 247 -23.24 27.14 -33.96
C LEU A 247 -22.46 28.38 -33.49
N GLN A 248 -22.79 29.58 -33.97
CA GLN A 248 -22.20 30.83 -33.49
C GLN A 248 -22.56 31.11 -32.02
N ARG A 249 -23.83 30.88 -31.62
CA ARG A 249 -24.28 30.97 -30.21
C ARG A 249 -23.55 29.96 -29.32
N GLN A 250 -23.34 28.73 -29.79
CA GLN A 250 -22.55 27.70 -29.09
C GLN A 250 -21.07 28.10 -28.96
N LEU A 251 -20.46 28.62 -30.03
CA LEU A 251 -19.07 29.14 -29.99
C LEU A 251 -18.91 30.30 -29.02
N ASP A 252 -19.85 31.25 -28.97
CA ASP A 252 -19.81 32.37 -28.04
C ASP A 252 -20.16 31.97 -26.59
N ALA A 253 -20.98 30.93 -26.39
CA ALA A 253 -21.15 30.29 -25.08
C ALA A 253 -19.86 29.61 -24.60
N LEU A 254 -19.18 28.87 -25.47
CA LEU A 254 -17.89 28.23 -25.17
C LEU A 254 -16.77 29.26 -24.93
N ARG A 255 -16.75 30.38 -25.66
CA ARG A 255 -15.87 31.54 -25.37
C ARG A 255 -16.14 32.11 -23.99
N ARG A 256 -17.40 32.37 -23.63
CA ARG A 256 -17.79 32.85 -22.28
C ARG A 256 -17.39 31.86 -21.18
N GLN A 257 -17.55 30.55 -21.39
CA GLN A 257 -17.05 29.54 -20.45
C GLN A 257 -15.52 29.56 -20.33
N LYS A 258 -14.80 29.62 -21.45
CA LYS A 258 -13.33 29.69 -21.49
C LYS A 258 -12.78 30.91 -20.76
N ASP A 259 -13.42 32.07 -20.91
CA ASP A 259 -12.98 33.29 -20.22
C ASP A 259 -13.43 33.35 -18.75
N LYS A 260 -14.56 32.73 -18.39
CA LYS A 260 -14.92 32.48 -16.98
C LYS A 260 -13.92 31.56 -16.28
N LEU A 261 -13.50 30.48 -16.94
CA LEU A 261 -12.44 29.59 -16.43
C LEU A 261 -11.09 30.31 -16.32
N ARG A 262 -10.74 31.20 -17.25
CA ARG A 262 -9.54 32.06 -17.17
C ARG A 262 -9.59 33.06 -16.02
N LEU A 263 -10.77 33.61 -15.70
CA LEU A 263 -10.96 34.46 -14.53
C LEU A 263 -10.78 33.65 -13.24
N GLN A 264 -11.43 32.49 -13.12
CA GLN A 264 -11.26 31.58 -11.99
C GLN A 264 -9.80 31.13 -11.81
N LEU A 265 -9.06 30.87 -12.89
CA LEU A 265 -7.63 30.53 -12.81
C LEU A 265 -6.75 31.71 -12.35
N ARG A 266 -7.13 32.96 -12.68
CA ARG A 266 -6.46 34.18 -12.17
C ARG A 266 -6.80 34.45 -10.71
N GLU A 267 -8.03 34.16 -10.30
CA GLU A 267 -8.48 34.28 -8.91
C GLU A 267 -7.85 33.22 -8.02
N ALA A 268 -7.73 31.97 -8.50
CA ALA A 268 -6.97 30.91 -7.84
C ALA A 268 -5.50 31.31 -7.62
N ARG A 269 -4.81 31.80 -8.66
CA ARG A 269 -3.43 32.30 -8.55
C ARG A 269 -3.28 33.46 -7.58
N ARG A 270 -4.24 34.38 -7.55
CA ARG A 270 -4.29 35.46 -6.53
C ARG A 270 -4.63 34.95 -5.12
N GLY A 271 -5.16 33.74 -5.00
CA GLY A 271 -5.28 33.01 -3.74
C GLY A 271 -3.94 32.39 -3.32
N GLU A 272 -3.27 31.70 -4.24
CA GLU A 272 -1.92 31.13 -4.06
C GLU A 272 -0.92 32.22 -3.66
N GLU A 273 -0.84 33.33 -4.41
CA GLU A 273 -0.01 34.51 -4.10
C GLU A 273 -0.24 35.09 -2.70
N LYS A 274 -1.46 35.00 -2.17
CA LYS A 274 -1.80 35.45 -0.81
C LYS A 274 -1.43 34.42 0.25
N LEU A 275 -1.61 33.13 -0.04
CA LEU A 275 -1.18 32.04 0.85
C LEU A 275 0.34 32.04 1.00
N ASP A 276 1.09 32.19 -0.09
CA ASP A 276 2.53 32.42 -0.12
C ASP A 276 2.96 33.60 0.77
N ALA A 277 2.27 34.73 0.68
CA ALA A 277 2.57 35.93 1.47
C ALA A 277 2.31 35.70 2.98
N VAL A 278 1.22 35.01 3.33
CA VAL A 278 0.90 34.65 4.72
C VAL A 278 1.88 33.59 5.26
N GLN A 279 2.32 32.64 4.44
CA GLN A 279 3.35 31.66 4.82
C GLN A 279 4.68 32.35 5.15
N ARG A 280 5.18 33.25 4.28
CA ARG A 280 6.41 34.02 4.55
C ARG A 280 6.29 34.88 5.81
N HIS A 281 5.15 35.54 6.03
CA HIS A 281 4.93 36.31 7.27
C HIS A 281 4.91 35.41 8.53
N ASN A 282 4.38 34.18 8.43
CA ASN A 282 4.44 33.21 9.53
C ASN A 282 5.87 32.67 9.76
N GLU A 283 6.66 32.47 8.71
CA GLU A 283 8.09 32.11 8.82
C GLU A 283 8.91 33.23 9.46
N GLU A 284 8.66 34.49 9.09
CA GLU A 284 9.29 35.68 9.71
C GLU A 284 8.93 35.80 11.19
N LEU A 285 7.64 35.67 11.56
CA LEU A 285 7.20 35.64 12.96
C LEU A 285 7.84 34.48 13.75
N GLN A 286 7.95 33.30 13.16
CA GLN A 286 8.65 32.18 13.80
C GLN A 286 10.16 32.44 13.96
N SER A 287 10.80 33.14 13.01
CA SER A 287 12.21 33.53 13.15
C SER A 287 12.39 34.52 14.29
N GLN A 288 11.53 35.55 14.38
CA GLN A 288 11.53 36.54 15.46
C GLN A 288 11.31 35.88 16.83
N LEU A 289 10.40 34.91 16.94
CA LEU A 289 10.21 34.14 18.17
C LEU A 289 11.45 33.32 18.55
N ARG A 290 12.10 32.63 17.59
CA ARG A 290 13.35 31.89 17.83
C ARG A 290 14.50 32.81 18.25
N GLU A 291 14.56 34.03 17.72
CA GLU A 291 15.53 35.04 18.12
C GLU A 291 15.25 35.61 19.52
N ALA A 292 13.98 35.80 19.89
CA ALA A 292 13.58 36.17 21.24
C ALA A 292 13.95 35.08 22.27
N CYS A 293 13.70 33.80 21.97
CA CYS A 293 14.14 32.67 22.81
C CYS A 293 15.66 32.65 22.99
N ARG A 294 16.44 32.80 21.92
CA ARG A 294 17.91 32.94 21.97
C ARG A 294 18.38 34.20 22.71
N GLY A 295 17.54 35.23 22.81
CA GLY A 295 17.75 36.39 23.66
C GLY A 295 17.60 36.03 25.14
N GLN A 296 16.52 35.32 25.48
CA GLN A 296 16.25 34.86 26.84
C GLN A 296 17.34 33.88 27.35
N GLU A 297 17.73 32.89 26.54
CA GLU A 297 18.81 31.94 26.87
C GLU A 297 20.12 32.64 27.26
N LYS A 298 20.45 33.76 26.59
CA LYS A 298 21.62 34.59 26.91
C LYS A 298 21.46 35.37 28.22
N LEU A 299 20.26 35.87 28.51
CA LEU A 299 19.97 36.53 29.79
C LEU A 299 20.07 35.53 30.94
N ASP A 300 19.51 34.33 30.79
CA ASP A 300 19.57 33.26 31.80
C ASP A 300 21.03 32.79 32.04
N ALA A 301 21.83 32.68 30.98
CA ALA A 301 23.26 32.37 31.09
C ALA A 301 24.05 33.49 31.82
N LEU A 302 23.74 34.76 31.55
CA LEU A 302 24.34 35.91 32.25
C LEU A 302 23.87 36.00 33.71
N GLN A 303 22.65 35.57 34.04
CA GLN A 303 22.18 35.46 35.41
C GLN A 303 22.98 34.40 36.19
N ARG A 304 23.12 33.18 35.65
CA ARG A 304 23.93 32.11 36.28
C ARG A 304 25.38 32.53 36.50
N HIS A 305 26.01 33.19 35.50
CA HIS A 305 27.37 33.72 35.65
C HIS A 305 27.47 34.80 36.74
N ASN A 306 26.45 35.66 36.92
CA ASN A 306 26.41 36.61 38.03
C ASN A 306 26.22 35.92 39.39
N GLU A 307 25.47 34.82 39.45
CA GLU A 307 25.32 34.00 40.66
C GLU A 307 26.64 33.30 41.04
N GLU A 308 27.35 32.73 40.07
CA GLU A 308 28.69 32.15 40.25
C GLU A 308 29.71 33.19 40.75
N LEU A 309 29.74 34.39 40.16
CA LEU A 309 30.57 35.49 40.66
C LEU A 309 30.20 35.91 42.09
N GLN A 310 28.91 35.94 42.43
CA GLN A 310 28.47 36.21 43.80
C GLN A 310 28.87 35.11 44.79
N LEU A 311 28.94 33.85 44.37
CA LEU A 311 29.45 32.75 45.20
C LEU A 311 30.96 32.89 45.41
N GLN A 312 31.74 33.11 44.35
CA GLN A 312 33.19 33.35 44.43
C GLN A 312 33.52 34.54 45.35
N LEU A 313 32.76 35.63 45.29
CA LEU A 313 32.93 36.78 46.20
C LEU A 313 32.58 36.47 47.66
N LYS A 314 31.64 35.55 47.92
CA LYS A 314 31.33 35.09 49.29
C LYS A 314 32.40 34.14 49.81
N GLU A 315 32.98 33.30 48.96
CA GLU A 315 34.08 32.41 49.31
C GLU A 315 35.40 33.17 49.56
N ALA A 316 35.71 34.17 48.73
CA ALA A 316 36.85 35.06 48.94
C ALA A 316 36.78 35.79 50.29
N ARG A 317 35.60 36.33 50.67
CA ARG A 317 35.39 36.95 51.99
C ARG A 317 35.60 35.96 53.14
N ARG A 318 35.06 34.74 53.04
CA ARG A 318 35.30 33.67 54.03
C ARG A 318 36.74 33.16 54.08
N GLY A 319 37.53 33.39 53.03
CA GLY A 319 38.98 33.20 53.06
C GLY A 319 39.69 34.31 53.82
N GLN A 320 39.29 35.56 53.56
CA GLN A 320 39.83 36.74 54.23
C GLN A 320 39.49 36.75 55.74
N GLU A 321 38.24 36.50 56.12
CA GLU A 321 37.78 36.39 57.52
C GLU A 321 38.60 35.35 58.33
N LYS A 322 39.11 34.30 57.66
CA LYS A 322 39.99 33.30 58.30
C LYS A 322 41.41 33.81 58.46
N LEU A 323 41.98 34.42 57.43
CA LEU A 323 43.33 35.00 57.50
C LEU A 323 43.39 36.09 58.58
N GLU A 324 42.36 36.94 58.68
CA GLU A 324 42.23 37.92 59.75
C GLU A 324 42.22 37.25 61.13
N SER A 325 41.47 36.14 61.31
CA SER A 325 41.50 35.38 62.57
C SER A 325 42.81 34.64 62.85
N GLU A 326 43.53 34.20 61.82
CA GLU A 326 44.84 33.55 61.94
C GLU A 326 45.93 34.59 62.30
N GLU A 327 45.89 35.79 61.72
CA GLU A 327 46.73 36.93 62.09
C GLU A 327 46.47 37.39 63.54
N GLU A 328 45.22 37.45 63.99
CA GLU A 328 44.89 37.73 65.40
C GLU A 328 45.53 36.71 66.36
N THR A 329 45.54 35.41 66.01
CA THR A 329 46.22 34.39 66.84
C THR A 329 47.74 34.50 66.78
N ALA A 330 48.33 34.89 65.64
CA ALA A 330 49.76 35.08 65.51
C ALA A 330 50.27 36.30 66.31
N HIS A 331 49.47 37.36 66.39
CA HIS A 331 49.77 38.52 67.24
C HIS A 331 49.73 38.17 68.73
N GLN A 332 48.75 37.39 69.19
CA GLN A 332 48.69 36.92 70.59
C GLN A 332 49.94 36.10 70.97
N LEU A 333 50.40 35.21 70.08
CA LEU A 333 51.61 34.40 70.33
C LEU A 333 52.91 35.23 70.34
N MET A 334 52.99 36.33 69.57
CA MET A 334 54.15 37.24 69.67
C MET A 334 54.17 38.05 70.98
N GLU A 335 53.02 38.45 71.52
CA GLU A 335 52.97 39.12 72.84
C GLU A 335 53.37 38.15 73.98
N GLU A 336 53.09 36.85 73.84
CA GLU A 336 53.61 35.81 74.74
C GLU A 336 55.13 35.59 74.56
N GLU A 337 55.65 35.48 73.33
CA GLU A 337 57.11 35.32 73.12
C GLU A 337 57.95 36.56 73.53
N GLU A 338 57.45 37.79 73.31
CA GLU A 338 58.16 39.01 73.75
C GLU A 338 58.20 39.16 75.28
N SER A 339 57.24 38.57 76.02
CA SER A 339 57.21 38.64 77.48
C SER A 339 58.05 37.58 78.19
N GLU A 340 58.32 36.42 77.57
CA GLU A 340 59.24 35.42 78.13
C GLU A 340 60.73 35.70 77.84
N ALA A 341 61.06 36.34 76.71
CA ALA A 341 62.45 36.48 76.22
C ALA A 341 63.37 37.38 77.06
N VAL A 342 62.84 38.26 77.91
CA VAL A 342 63.59 39.37 78.55
C VAL A 342 64.34 38.96 79.83
N THR A 343 64.08 37.78 80.40
CA THR A 343 64.49 37.45 81.79
C THR A 343 65.69 36.49 81.96
N ALA A 344 66.42 36.10 80.90
CA ALA A 344 67.38 34.99 81.00
C ALA A 344 68.69 35.05 80.17
N ALA A 345 69.54 36.09 80.29
CA ALA A 345 70.97 36.01 79.90
C ALA A 345 71.93 37.13 80.40
N LEU A 346 72.34 37.16 81.67
CA LEU A 346 73.58 37.85 82.12
C LEU A 346 74.21 37.10 83.32
N GLY A 347 75.51 36.75 83.25
CA GLY A 347 76.25 36.07 84.32
C GLY A 347 77.65 35.57 83.90
N GLU A 348 78.68 35.93 84.65
CA GLU A 348 80.08 35.99 84.17
C GLU A 348 81.00 34.78 84.52
N VAL A 349 81.80 34.39 83.51
CA VAL A 349 83.25 34.01 83.48
C VAL A 349 83.94 33.29 84.67
N SER A 350 84.76 32.25 84.37
CA SER A 350 86.20 32.09 84.73
C SER A 350 86.64 30.78 85.44
N GLY A 351 87.73 30.14 84.98
CA GLY A 351 88.40 29.09 85.76
C GLY A 351 89.45 28.14 85.12
N LYS A 352 89.63 28.04 83.79
CA LYS A 352 90.58 27.12 83.09
C LYS A 352 90.43 25.60 83.30
N LEU A 353 89.90 25.08 84.41
CA LEU A 353 89.30 23.72 84.44
C LEU A 353 88.14 23.62 83.44
N GLU A 354 87.50 24.77 83.19
CA GLU A 354 86.65 25.08 82.04
C GLU A 354 87.15 24.46 80.72
N ALA A 355 88.45 24.35 80.44
CA ALA A 355 88.89 23.85 79.14
C ALA A 355 88.42 22.42 78.86
N GLU A 356 88.45 21.52 79.86
CA GLU A 356 87.91 20.17 79.70
C GLU A 356 86.40 20.10 80.00
N GLU A 357 85.88 20.90 80.94
CA GLU A 357 84.46 20.85 81.28
C GLU A 357 83.59 21.52 80.22
N LEU A 358 84.01 22.65 79.66
CA LEU A 358 83.45 23.20 78.43
C LEU A 358 83.68 22.26 77.25
N GLN A 359 84.78 21.51 77.14
CA GLN A 359 84.91 20.53 76.06
C GLN A 359 83.93 19.36 76.22
N ARG A 360 83.71 18.86 77.45
CA ARG A 360 82.70 17.84 77.78
C ARG A 360 81.28 18.37 77.57
N GLN A 361 80.99 19.62 77.94
CA GLN A 361 79.72 20.29 77.69
C GLN A 361 79.52 20.57 76.20
N LEU A 362 80.53 21.01 75.47
CA LEU A 362 80.50 21.20 74.02
C LEU A 362 80.30 19.87 73.29
N ASP A 363 80.89 18.77 73.74
CA ASP A 363 80.65 17.45 73.17
C ASP A 363 79.28 16.86 73.57
N ALA A 364 78.75 17.21 74.74
CA ALA A 364 77.36 16.94 75.10
C ALA A 364 76.37 17.75 74.24
N LEU A 365 76.63 19.04 74.06
CA LEU A 365 75.87 19.96 73.20
C LEU A 365 76.00 19.59 71.72
N ARG A 366 77.15 19.08 71.26
CA ARG A 366 77.33 18.49 69.91
C ARG A 366 76.48 17.23 69.77
N ARG A 367 76.52 16.31 70.74
CA ARG A 367 75.66 15.11 70.75
C ARG A 367 74.17 15.45 70.78
N GLN A 368 73.77 16.46 71.56
CA GLN A 368 72.40 16.99 71.57
C GLN A 368 72.04 17.62 70.23
N LYS A 369 72.90 18.48 69.67
CA LYS A 369 72.73 19.13 68.36
C LYS A 369 72.63 18.11 67.22
N ASP A 370 73.42 17.04 67.27
CA ASP A 370 73.37 15.97 66.26
C ASP A 370 72.19 15.02 66.47
N LYS A 371 71.74 14.79 67.72
CA LYS A 371 70.45 14.14 68.00
C LYS A 371 69.27 14.97 67.50
N LEU A 372 69.25 16.28 67.75
CA LEU A 372 68.25 17.22 67.23
C LEU A 372 68.30 17.30 65.70
N ARG A 373 69.48 17.24 65.06
CA ARG A 373 69.62 17.14 63.59
C ARG A 373 69.09 15.82 63.04
N LEU A 374 69.21 14.71 63.77
CA LEU A 374 68.60 13.44 63.39
C LEU A 374 67.07 13.52 63.52
N GLN A 375 66.56 14.01 64.65
CA GLN A 375 65.12 14.24 64.85
C GLN A 375 64.53 15.20 63.81
N LEU A 376 65.23 16.28 63.43
CA LEU A 376 64.81 17.20 62.37
C LEU A 376 64.83 16.55 60.97
N ARG A 377 65.76 15.61 60.71
CA ARG A 377 65.77 14.80 59.47
C ARG A 377 64.65 13.76 59.46
N GLU A 378 64.27 13.24 60.63
CA GLU A 378 63.17 12.28 60.78
C GLU A 378 61.82 12.98 60.68
N ALA A 379 61.68 14.18 61.25
CA ALA A 379 60.53 15.07 61.05
C ALA A 379 60.35 15.43 59.57
N ARG A 380 61.41 15.87 58.88
CA ARG A 380 61.37 16.15 57.43
C ARG A 380 61.00 14.94 56.59
N ARG A 381 61.47 13.74 56.94
CA ARG A 381 61.02 12.47 56.32
C ARG A 381 59.58 12.09 56.67
N GLY A 382 59.00 12.68 57.71
CA GLY A 382 57.58 12.62 58.03
C GLY A 382 56.78 13.59 57.16
N GLU A 383 57.22 14.85 57.08
CA GLU A 383 56.66 15.91 56.22
C GLU A 383 56.65 15.47 54.74
N GLU A 384 57.78 14.99 54.21
CA GLU A 384 57.90 14.43 52.86
C GLU A 384 56.87 13.31 52.58
N LYS A 385 56.58 12.46 53.57
CA LYS A 385 55.55 11.40 53.45
C LYS A 385 54.13 11.97 53.52
N LEU A 386 53.89 12.95 54.38
CA LEU A 386 52.59 13.62 54.50
C LEU A 386 52.26 14.39 53.21
N ASP A 387 53.24 15.04 52.58
CA ASP A 387 53.04 15.73 51.30
C ASP A 387 52.84 14.78 50.12
N ILE A 388 53.50 13.61 50.11
CA ILE A 388 53.19 12.53 49.16
C ILE A 388 51.74 12.04 49.35
N LEU A 389 51.28 11.88 50.59
CA LEU A 389 49.91 11.46 50.90
C LEU A 389 48.86 12.55 50.62
N ARG A 390 49.20 13.83 50.80
CA ARG A 390 48.36 14.98 50.38
C ARG A 390 48.16 14.98 48.88
N ARG A 391 49.24 14.95 48.10
CA ARG A 391 49.19 14.84 46.63
C ARG A 391 48.44 13.61 46.15
N HIS A 392 48.59 12.47 46.82
CA HIS A 392 47.81 11.28 46.48
C HIS A 392 46.31 11.45 46.77
N ASN A 393 45.93 12.15 47.83
CA ASN A 393 44.52 12.51 48.07
C ASN A 393 44.00 13.53 47.06
N GLU A 394 44.82 14.50 46.62
CA GLU A 394 44.49 15.45 45.55
C GLU A 394 44.30 14.73 44.18
N ASP A 395 45.17 13.76 43.86
CA ASP A 395 45.03 12.85 42.72
C ASP A 395 43.75 11.99 42.79
N LEU A 396 43.35 11.56 43.99
CA LEU A 396 42.11 10.79 44.18
C LEU A 396 40.87 11.69 44.09
N GLN A 397 40.91 12.90 44.64
CA GLN A 397 39.82 13.88 44.56
C GLN A 397 39.60 14.38 43.14
N SER A 398 40.65 14.68 42.39
CA SER A 398 40.56 15.04 40.97
C SER A 398 39.94 13.91 40.13
N ARG A 399 40.40 12.66 40.31
CA ARG A 399 39.77 11.48 39.67
C ARG A 399 38.30 11.29 40.04
N LEU A 400 37.91 11.53 41.29
CA LEU A 400 36.50 11.47 41.72
C LEU A 400 35.67 12.59 41.10
N ASN A 401 36.22 13.79 40.96
CA ASN A 401 35.53 14.91 40.31
C ASN A 401 35.40 14.71 38.79
N ASP A 402 36.41 14.15 38.13
CA ASP A 402 36.31 13.81 36.70
C ASP A 402 35.39 12.60 36.45
N ALA A 403 35.29 11.65 37.38
CA ALA A 403 34.27 10.60 37.36
C ALA A 403 32.85 11.17 37.51
N ARG A 404 32.64 12.15 38.41
CA ARG A 404 31.36 12.89 38.53
C ARG A 404 31.00 13.64 37.25
N ARG A 405 31.94 14.38 36.66
CA ARG A 405 31.78 15.03 35.35
C ARG A 405 31.52 14.04 34.22
N GLY A 406 32.00 12.81 34.34
CA GLY A 406 31.67 11.70 33.45
C GLY A 406 30.20 11.29 33.60
N GLN A 407 29.74 11.10 34.84
CA GLN A 407 28.34 10.77 35.14
C GLN A 407 27.38 11.89 34.71
N GLU A 408 27.67 13.15 35.03
CA GLU A 408 26.86 14.32 34.64
C GLU A 408 26.64 14.39 33.11
N LYS A 409 27.65 14.01 32.32
CA LYS A 409 27.54 13.90 30.85
C LYS A 409 26.69 12.72 30.40
N LEU A 410 26.78 11.57 31.08
CA LEU A 410 25.92 10.42 30.80
C LEU A 410 24.46 10.74 31.13
N ASP A 411 24.19 11.36 32.28
CA ASP A 411 22.85 11.81 32.70
C ASP A 411 22.25 12.83 31.71
N ALA A 412 23.07 13.76 31.20
CA ALA A 412 22.64 14.72 30.18
C ALA A 412 22.31 14.04 28.84
N VAL A 413 23.12 13.05 28.41
CA VAL A 413 22.85 12.24 27.21
C VAL A 413 21.61 11.34 27.39
N GLN A 414 21.35 10.83 28.61
CA GLN A 414 20.13 10.09 28.93
C GLN A 414 18.89 10.98 28.77
N ARG A 415 18.86 12.17 29.37
CA ARG A 415 17.74 13.13 29.22
C ARG A 415 17.51 13.51 27.77
N HIS A 416 18.57 13.81 27.02
CA HIS A 416 18.44 14.12 25.58
C HIS A 416 17.90 12.93 24.77
N ASN A 417 18.24 11.69 25.14
CA ASN A 417 17.65 10.49 24.52
C ASN A 417 16.18 10.27 24.92
N GLU A 418 15.77 10.62 26.14
CA GLU A 418 14.37 10.59 26.60
C GLU A 418 13.53 11.68 25.91
N GLU A 419 14.09 12.87 25.71
CA GLU A 419 13.50 13.95 24.91
C GLU A 419 13.34 13.54 23.44
N LEU A 420 14.37 12.96 22.81
CA LEU A 420 14.27 12.41 21.45
C LEU A 420 13.24 11.27 21.35
N GLN A 421 13.16 10.37 22.33
CA GLN A 421 12.14 9.31 22.37
C GLN A 421 10.73 9.91 22.50
N SER A 422 10.57 10.98 23.27
CA SER A 422 9.30 11.70 23.43
C SER A 422 8.89 12.35 22.11
N GLN A 423 9.80 13.08 21.44
CA GLN A 423 9.58 13.67 20.12
C GLN A 423 9.24 12.61 19.06
N LEU A 424 9.89 11.44 19.09
CA LEU A 424 9.56 10.32 18.19
C LEU A 424 8.17 9.73 18.48
N CYS A 425 7.71 9.71 19.73
CA CYS A 425 6.35 9.29 20.08
C CYS A 425 5.30 10.32 19.65
N GLU A 426 5.59 11.62 19.74
CA GLU A 426 4.73 12.70 19.25
C GLU A 426 4.65 12.71 17.72
N ALA A 427 5.78 12.52 17.03
CA ALA A 427 5.83 12.39 15.58
C ALA A 427 4.99 11.20 15.08
N ARG A 428 5.03 10.04 15.77
CA ARG A 428 4.17 8.88 15.47
C ARG A 428 2.68 9.18 15.65
N ARG A 429 2.29 9.86 16.74
CA ARG A 429 0.89 10.28 16.96
C ARG A 429 0.41 11.25 15.86
N ALA A 430 1.28 12.15 15.41
CA ALA A 430 0.98 13.04 14.29
C ALA A 430 0.85 12.27 12.96
N GLU A 431 1.70 11.27 12.72
CA GLU A 431 1.61 10.38 11.55
C GLU A 431 0.32 9.54 11.56
N GLU A 432 -0.08 8.99 12.70
CA GLU A 432 -1.34 8.27 12.90
C GLU A 432 -2.56 9.18 12.65
N ALA A 433 -2.55 10.41 13.15
CA ALA A 433 -3.59 11.39 12.88
C ALA A 433 -3.68 11.77 11.38
N LEU A 434 -2.53 11.88 10.70
CA LEU A 434 -2.47 12.11 9.24
C LEU A 434 -2.94 10.89 8.44
N GLU A 435 -2.64 9.67 8.89
CA GLU A 435 -3.20 8.41 8.36
C GLU A 435 -4.74 8.41 8.46
N ASP A 436 -5.32 8.75 9.61
CA ASP A 436 -6.77 8.79 9.78
C ASP A 436 -7.43 9.93 8.99
N ALA A 437 -6.83 11.12 8.91
CA ALA A 437 -7.28 12.18 8.00
C ALA A 437 -7.25 11.73 6.52
N ARG A 438 -6.22 10.97 6.10
CA ARG A 438 -6.14 10.35 4.77
C ARG A 438 -7.21 9.26 4.57
N ARG A 439 -7.54 8.47 5.60
CA ARG A 439 -8.60 7.45 5.55
C ARG A 439 -9.99 8.10 5.42
N GLN A 440 -10.28 9.15 6.19
CA GLN A 440 -11.50 9.96 6.07
C GLN A 440 -11.61 10.62 4.68
N THR A 441 -10.51 11.19 4.17
CA THR A 441 -10.46 11.77 2.81
C THR A 441 -10.76 10.71 1.73
N ARG A 442 -10.27 9.48 1.88
CA ARG A 442 -10.60 8.37 0.97
C ARG A 442 -12.06 7.91 1.10
N GLN A 443 -12.68 8.06 2.27
CA GLN A 443 -14.10 7.75 2.47
C GLN A 443 -15.00 8.81 1.82
N SER A 444 -14.71 10.11 2.01
CA SER A 444 -15.48 11.19 1.36
C SER A 444 -15.30 11.19 -0.17
N GLN A 445 -14.11 10.87 -0.68
CA GLN A 445 -13.89 10.64 -2.12
C GLN A 445 -14.79 9.52 -2.67
N ARG A 446 -14.95 8.40 -1.96
CA ARG A 446 -15.85 7.31 -2.37
C ARG A 446 -17.32 7.75 -2.36
N GLN A 447 -17.75 8.48 -1.33
CA GLN A 447 -19.10 9.06 -1.29
C GLN A 447 -19.35 10.00 -2.49
N VAL A 448 -18.37 10.85 -2.85
CA VAL A 448 -18.45 11.71 -4.04
C VAL A 448 -18.45 10.91 -5.35
N GLU A 449 -17.72 9.80 -5.44
CA GLU A 449 -17.82 8.89 -6.61
C GLU A 449 -19.20 8.23 -6.72
N ASP A 450 -19.77 7.74 -5.61
CA ASP A 450 -21.08 7.10 -5.62
C ASP A 450 -22.22 8.10 -5.87
N LEU A 451 -22.11 9.34 -5.39
CA LEU A 451 -23.00 10.45 -5.77
C LEU A 451 -22.87 10.80 -7.26
N ARG A 452 -21.66 10.80 -7.84
CA ARG A 452 -21.48 10.98 -9.29
C ARG A 452 -22.05 9.81 -10.10
N ARG A 453 -22.03 8.59 -9.55
CA ARG A 453 -22.65 7.40 -10.16
C ARG A 453 -24.18 7.47 -10.10
N SER A 454 -24.78 7.94 -9.00
CA SER A 454 -26.23 8.14 -8.93
C SER A 454 -26.68 9.31 -9.82
N GLU A 455 -25.95 10.43 -9.83
CA GLU A 455 -26.21 11.55 -10.73
C GLU A 455 -26.16 11.13 -12.20
N LYS A 456 -25.16 10.33 -12.62
CA LYS A 456 -25.10 9.81 -13.99
C LYS A 456 -26.32 8.95 -14.35
N ARG A 457 -26.75 8.06 -13.45
CA ARG A 457 -27.97 7.24 -13.64
C ARG A 457 -29.24 8.08 -13.72
N LEU A 458 -29.34 9.17 -12.94
CA LEU A 458 -30.47 10.09 -13.00
C LEU A 458 -30.50 10.85 -14.33
N ARG A 459 -29.35 11.31 -14.83
CA ARG A 459 -29.24 11.93 -16.17
C ARG A 459 -29.64 10.94 -17.28
N GLU A 460 -29.11 9.72 -17.26
CA GLU A 460 -29.47 8.63 -18.18
C GLU A 460 -30.98 8.31 -18.14
N ALA A 461 -31.60 8.36 -16.96
CA ALA A 461 -33.04 8.18 -16.80
C ALA A 461 -33.85 9.36 -17.38
N CYS A 462 -33.43 10.61 -17.14
CA CYS A 462 -34.08 11.81 -17.70
C CYS A 462 -33.91 11.92 -19.22
N GLU A 463 -32.80 11.45 -19.77
CA GLU A 463 -32.59 11.31 -21.22
C GLU A 463 -33.54 10.23 -21.80
N ALA A 464 -33.71 9.10 -21.09
CA ALA A 464 -34.65 8.06 -21.47
C ALA A 464 -36.14 8.45 -21.33
N THR A 465 -36.52 9.35 -20.42
CA THR A 465 -37.90 9.89 -20.38
C THR A 465 -38.15 10.87 -21.52
N ARG A 466 -37.21 11.80 -21.80
CA ARG A 466 -37.32 12.71 -22.95
C ARG A 466 -37.45 11.96 -24.28
N ALA A 467 -36.65 10.92 -24.51
CA ALA A 467 -36.75 10.10 -25.71
C ALA A 467 -38.13 9.40 -25.84
N ARG A 468 -38.80 9.09 -24.71
CA ARG A 468 -40.18 8.55 -24.72
C ARG A 468 -41.21 9.65 -24.99
N GLU A 469 -41.05 10.83 -24.40
CA GLU A 469 -41.89 12.01 -24.65
C GLU A 469 -41.83 12.42 -26.13
N GLU A 470 -40.63 12.49 -26.72
CA GLU A 470 -40.41 12.75 -28.15
C GLU A 470 -41.08 11.68 -29.03
N ALA A 471 -40.94 10.40 -28.70
CA ALA A 471 -41.58 9.31 -29.43
C ALA A 471 -43.13 9.33 -29.30
N LEU A 472 -43.68 9.79 -28.18
CA LEU A 472 -45.12 10.01 -28.02
C LEU A 472 -45.59 11.23 -28.84
N MET A 473 -44.83 12.33 -28.84
CA MET A 473 -45.13 13.51 -29.66
C MET A 473 -45.06 13.20 -31.17
N GLN A 474 -44.15 12.33 -31.61
CA GLN A 474 -44.12 11.83 -32.99
C GLN A 474 -45.37 10.98 -33.32
N LYS A 475 -45.81 10.10 -32.41
CA LYS A 475 -47.04 9.31 -32.58
C LYS A 475 -48.30 10.17 -32.62
N LEU A 476 -48.38 11.21 -31.79
CA LEU A 476 -49.49 12.17 -31.81
C LEU A 476 -49.57 12.88 -33.17
N ARG A 477 -48.46 13.44 -33.66
CA ARG A 477 -48.39 14.07 -34.99
C ARG A 477 -48.77 13.10 -36.13
N ALA A 478 -48.37 11.83 -36.03
CA ALA A 478 -48.76 10.80 -36.99
C ALA A 478 -50.27 10.51 -36.95
N ALA A 479 -50.87 10.46 -35.75
CA ALA A 479 -52.31 10.27 -35.58
C ALA A 479 -53.12 11.49 -36.07
N GLU A 480 -52.67 12.72 -35.77
CA GLU A 480 -53.26 13.96 -36.30
C GLU A 480 -53.28 13.98 -37.83
N ASN A 481 -52.15 13.62 -38.46
CA ASN A 481 -52.06 13.49 -39.91
C ASN A 481 -52.99 12.39 -40.46
N ALA A 482 -53.07 11.23 -39.79
CA ALA A 482 -53.98 10.15 -40.19
C ALA A 482 -55.46 10.58 -40.08
N ILE A 483 -55.85 11.32 -39.04
CA ILE A 483 -57.19 11.90 -38.88
C ILE A 483 -57.48 12.94 -39.97
N ALA A 484 -56.50 13.78 -40.32
CA ALA A 484 -56.65 14.74 -41.41
C ALA A 484 -56.83 14.06 -42.78
N VAL A 485 -56.11 12.96 -43.03
CA VAL A 485 -56.30 12.12 -44.23
C VAL A 485 -57.67 11.43 -44.21
N ALA A 486 -58.09 10.87 -43.07
CA ALA A 486 -59.39 10.25 -42.91
C ALA A 486 -60.54 11.22 -43.20
N ARG A 487 -60.47 12.47 -42.69
CA ARG A 487 -61.45 13.53 -43.00
C ARG A 487 -61.48 13.89 -44.49
N LYS A 488 -60.31 14.01 -45.15
CA LYS A 488 -60.24 14.22 -46.61
C LYS A 488 -60.89 13.06 -47.38
N HIS A 489 -60.68 11.81 -46.94
CA HIS A 489 -61.36 10.65 -47.53
C HIS A 489 -62.87 10.66 -47.26
N GLU A 490 -63.31 11.04 -46.07
CA GLU A 490 -64.73 11.15 -45.71
C GLU A 490 -65.44 12.19 -46.59
N ASP A 491 -64.83 13.35 -46.80
CA ASP A 491 -65.37 14.40 -47.67
C ASP A 491 -65.31 14.00 -49.16
N ALA A 492 -64.26 13.30 -49.60
CA ALA A 492 -64.20 12.72 -50.95
C ALA A 492 -65.27 11.63 -51.15
N VAL A 493 -65.59 10.84 -50.13
CA VAL A 493 -66.70 9.86 -50.14
C VAL A 493 -68.05 10.57 -50.16
N LYS A 494 -68.26 11.63 -49.37
CA LYS A 494 -69.47 12.47 -49.44
C LYS A 494 -69.63 13.10 -50.82
N GLN A 495 -68.55 13.58 -51.44
CA GLN A 495 -68.57 14.12 -52.81
C GLN A 495 -68.89 13.03 -53.83
N LYS A 496 -68.25 11.85 -53.77
CA LYS A 496 -68.58 10.70 -54.63
C LYS A 496 -70.03 10.23 -54.44
N ALA A 497 -70.53 10.15 -53.21
CA ALA A 497 -71.92 9.81 -52.93
C ALA A 497 -72.90 10.83 -53.51
N ARG A 498 -72.63 12.14 -53.38
CA ARG A 498 -73.42 13.20 -54.04
C ARG A 498 -73.34 13.10 -55.56
N ALA A 499 -72.17 12.79 -56.12
CA ALA A 499 -71.99 12.59 -57.56
C ALA A 499 -72.75 11.36 -58.07
N ILE A 500 -72.73 10.24 -57.34
CA ILE A 500 -73.48 9.01 -57.66
C ILE A 500 -75.00 9.25 -57.53
N ILE A 501 -75.46 9.94 -56.48
CA ILE A 501 -76.87 10.31 -56.32
C ILE A 501 -77.32 11.23 -57.47
N ASN A 502 -76.50 12.19 -57.87
CA ASN A 502 -76.79 13.04 -59.03
C ASN A 502 -76.74 12.25 -60.35
N ALA A 503 -75.78 11.34 -60.53
CA ALA A 503 -75.64 10.49 -61.71
C ALA A 503 -76.87 9.58 -61.87
N ALA A 504 -77.21 8.81 -60.83
CA ALA A 504 -78.40 7.97 -60.77
C ALA A 504 -79.69 8.80 -60.97
N LYS A 505 -79.77 10.01 -60.41
CA LYS A 505 -80.90 10.93 -60.66
C LYS A 505 -80.96 11.40 -62.11
N THR A 506 -79.82 11.59 -62.79
CA THR A 506 -79.80 11.89 -64.23
C THR A 506 -80.03 10.66 -65.11
N GLU A 507 -79.64 9.46 -64.71
CA GLU A 507 -79.96 8.21 -65.42
C GLU A 507 -81.45 7.88 -65.31
N TYR A 508 -82.03 8.01 -64.11
CA TYR A 508 -83.48 7.89 -63.88
C TYR A 508 -84.28 8.96 -64.64
N GLN A 509 -83.66 10.09 -65.00
CA GLN A 509 -84.21 11.12 -65.90
C GLN A 509 -83.87 10.90 -67.39
N ARG A 510 -82.98 9.96 -67.73
CA ARG A 510 -82.47 9.70 -69.09
C ARG A 510 -82.83 8.34 -69.68
N GLN A 511 -83.45 7.43 -68.92
CA GLN A 511 -83.92 6.15 -69.45
C GLN A 511 -85.36 6.20 -70.01
N PRO A 512 -85.53 6.25 -71.33
CA PRO A 512 -86.40 5.31 -72.02
C PRO A 512 -85.66 3.97 -72.22
N PHE A 513 -86.37 2.88 -71.94
CA PHE A 513 -85.91 1.49 -71.97
C PHE A 513 -85.45 0.99 -73.36
N VAL A 514 -84.18 0.56 -73.52
CA VAL A 514 -83.65 -0.35 -74.58
C VAL A 514 -82.35 -1.04 -74.09
N LEU A 515 -82.15 -2.32 -74.45
CA LEU A 515 -80.89 -3.11 -74.35
C LEU A 515 -80.25 -3.28 -75.75
N PRO A 516 -78.91 -3.38 -75.86
CA PRO A 516 -78.32 -4.62 -76.41
C PRO A 516 -76.93 -5.03 -75.84
N GLU A 517 -76.38 -6.12 -76.39
CA GLU A 517 -75.23 -6.94 -75.93
C GLU A 517 -73.83 -6.57 -76.50
N PRO A 518 -72.72 -7.21 -76.04
CA PRO A 518 -71.34 -6.73 -76.25
C PRO A 518 -70.51 -7.48 -77.32
N GLN A 519 -69.46 -6.84 -77.86
CA GLN A 519 -68.36 -7.46 -78.64
C GLN A 519 -67.01 -6.73 -78.48
N GLU A 520 -65.93 -7.51 -78.34
CA GLU A 520 -64.54 -7.26 -78.85
C GLU A 520 -63.75 -6.02 -78.30
N THR A 521 -62.41 -5.94 -78.34
CA THR A 521 -61.35 -6.73 -79.01
C THR A 521 -60.18 -7.11 -78.08
N GLU A 522 -59.44 -8.13 -78.51
CA GLU A 522 -58.15 -8.61 -78.01
C GLU A 522 -56.98 -7.61 -78.20
N GLN A 523 -55.96 -7.65 -77.33
CA GLN A 523 -54.54 -7.71 -77.75
C GLN A 523 -53.56 -8.00 -76.60
N LEU A 524 -52.72 -9.02 -76.79
CA LEU A 524 -51.53 -9.34 -75.98
C LEU A 524 -50.40 -9.81 -76.92
N GLN A 525 -49.14 -9.71 -76.43
CA GLN A 525 -47.87 -10.30 -76.92
C GLN A 525 -46.90 -9.40 -77.73
N ARG A 526 -45.61 -9.72 -77.54
CA ARG A 526 -44.36 -9.07 -78.03
C ARG A 526 -43.99 -7.79 -77.26
N ALA A 527 -42.76 -7.59 -76.76
CA ALA A 527 -41.51 -8.37 -76.78
C ALA A 527 -40.76 -8.20 -75.42
N ASN A 528 -39.56 -8.72 -75.10
CA ASN A 528 -38.41 -9.15 -75.91
C ASN A 528 -37.43 -10.05 -75.09
N ASP A 529 -36.43 -10.69 -75.73
CA ASP A 529 -35.59 -11.77 -75.13
C ASP A 529 -34.05 -11.50 -75.00
N SER A 530 -33.41 -12.14 -74.00
CA SER A 530 -32.06 -12.80 -74.03
C SER A 530 -30.70 -12.04 -73.76
N PRO A 531 -29.57 -12.77 -73.43
CA PRO A 531 -28.49 -12.31 -72.48
C PRO A 531 -26.98 -12.58 -72.85
N ARG A 532 -25.99 -12.34 -71.93
CA ARG A 532 -24.54 -12.84 -71.81
C ARG A 532 -23.75 -12.12 -70.66
N ALA A 533 -22.52 -12.44 -70.14
CA ALA A 533 -21.57 -13.61 -70.10
C ALA A 533 -20.39 -13.39 -69.04
N PRO A 534 -19.53 -14.40 -68.67
CA PRO A 534 -18.48 -14.35 -67.58
C PRO A 534 -16.98 -14.61 -68.00
N LEU A 535 -15.99 -14.67 -67.05
CA LEU A 535 -14.53 -15.17 -67.02
C LEU A 535 -13.60 -14.29 -66.07
N ASP A 536 -12.34 -14.51 -65.58
CA ASP A 536 -11.46 -15.65 -65.10
C ASP A 536 -10.12 -15.13 -64.37
N GLU A 537 -9.16 -15.99 -63.90
CA GLU A 537 -7.90 -15.71 -63.09
C GLU A 537 -6.59 -16.43 -63.62
N PRO A 538 -5.37 -16.56 -62.97
CA PRO A 538 -4.62 -15.94 -61.82
C PRO A 538 -3.23 -15.30 -62.26
N PRO A 539 -1.91 -15.56 -61.87
CA PRO A 539 -1.13 -16.35 -60.85
C PRO A 539 0.08 -15.60 -60.12
N LEU A 540 1.27 -16.23 -59.83
CA LEU A 540 2.45 -15.74 -59.01
C LEU A 540 3.88 -16.24 -59.45
N THR A 541 5.03 -15.61 -59.02
CA THR A 541 6.48 -16.00 -59.27
C THR A 541 7.53 -15.62 -58.14
N LYS A 542 8.90 -15.79 -58.30
CA LYS A 542 9.97 -15.88 -57.22
C LYS A 542 11.43 -15.27 -57.46
N GLU A 543 12.42 -15.59 -56.56
CA GLU A 543 13.95 -15.50 -56.51
C GLU A 543 14.66 -14.12 -56.16
N GLY A 544 15.92 -13.90 -55.66
CA GLY A 544 17.23 -14.58 -55.27
C GLY A 544 18.31 -13.53 -54.72
N LEU A 545 19.66 -13.62 -54.39
CA LEU A 545 20.82 -14.58 -54.21
C LEU A 545 22.12 -13.90 -53.52
N GLU A 546 23.11 -14.68 -52.96
CA GLU A 546 24.64 -14.51 -52.77
C GLU A 546 25.37 -13.34 -51.95
N SER A 547 26.69 -13.22 -51.54
CA SER A 547 28.02 -14.00 -51.45
C SER A 547 29.20 -13.34 -50.55
N GLU A 548 30.48 -13.85 -50.56
CA GLU A 548 31.88 -13.29 -50.13
C GLU A 548 32.37 -13.08 -48.62
N GLU A 549 33.66 -12.97 -48.10
CA GLU A 549 35.15 -13.11 -48.47
C GLU A 549 36.18 -13.32 -47.24
N GLU A 550 37.56 -13.07 -47.25
CA GLU A 550 38.61 -13.75 -46.36
C GLU A 550 40.07 -13.10 -46.00
N THR A 551 41.04 -13.78 -45.24
CA THR A 551 42.58 -13.57 -44.93
C THR A 551 43.18 -12.81 -43.64
N ALA A 552 44.50 -12.63 -43.17
CA ALA A 552 45.88 -13.31 -42.92
C ALA A 552 46.94 -12.35 -42.11
N HIS A 553 48.25 -12.48 -41.62
CA HIS A 553 49.36 -13.44 -41.14
C HIS A 553 50.78 -12.85 -40.56
N GLN A 554 51.53 -13.49 -39.56
CA GLN A 554 53.06 -13.61 -39.20
C GLN A 554 54.05 -12.42 -38.68
N LEU A 555 55.35 -12.43 -38.13
CA LEU A 555 56.41 -13.25 -37.32
C LEU A 555 57.79 -12.46 -36.92
N VAL A 556 58.87 -13.01 -36.17
CA VAL A 556 60.41 -12.69 -36.07
C VAL A 556 61.22 -12.45 -34.66
N ASP A 557 62.60 -12.58 -34.55
CA ASP A 557 63.63 -12.81 -33.40
C ASP A 557 65.17 -12.34 -33.65
N GLU A 558 66.38 -12.41 -32.92
CA GLU A 558 67.06 -12.34 -31.51
C GLU A 558 68.70 -12.16 -31.47
N GLU A 559 69.51 -12.22 -30.32
CA GLU A 559 71.06 -12.36 -30.03
C GLU A 559 72.01 -11.39 -29.12
N GLU A 560 73.40 -11.50 -29.05
CA GLU A 560 74.34 -11.44 -27.79
C GLU A 560 75.84 -10.76 -27.71
N SER A 561 76.83 -11.09 -26.76
CA SER A 561 77.98 -10.20 -26.19
C SER A 561 79.43 -10.70 -25.61
N GLU A 562 80.36 -9.77 -25.11
CA GLU A 562 81.54 -9.75 -24.08
C GLU A 562 83.12 -10.11 -24.24
N ALA A 563 84.09 -9.46 -23.46
CA ALA A 563 85.32 -9.96 -22.65
C ALA A 563 86.87 -9.43 -22.68
N LEU A 564 87.57 -9.30 -21.48
CA LEU A 564 89.05 -9.52 -21.00
C LEU A 564 90.37 -8.57 -21.07
N THR A 565 91.36 -8.62 -20.08
CA THR A 565 92.67 -7.79 -19.89
C THR A 565 93.84 -8.28 -18.88
N ALA A 566 95.21 -7.96 -18.98
CA ALA A 566 96.35 -8.17 -17.93
C ALA A 566 97.83 -7.52 -18.12
N ALA A 567 98.80 -7.42 -17.10
CA ALA A 567 100.29 -6.98 -17.17
C ALA A 567 101.29 -7.09 -15.89
N LEU A 568 102.69 -7.00 -15.95
CA LEU A 568 103.77 -7.10 -14.83
C LEU A 568 105.29 -6.53 -15.05
N GLY A 569 106.24 -6.45 -14.03
CA GLY A 569 107.77 -6.18 -14.12
C GLY A 569 108.69 -5.91 -12.83
N GLU A 570 110.08 -5.98 -12.81
CA GLU A 570 111.11 -5.73 -11.65
C GLU A 570 112.71 -5.73 -11.93
N VAL A 571 113.70 -5.30 -11.03
CA VAL A 571 115.23 -5.61 -10.86
C VAL A 571 116.10 -4.73 -9.83
N SER A 572 117.21 -5.24 -9.18
CA SER A 572 118.02 -4.61 -8.06
C SER A 572 119.62 -4.64 -8.13
N GLY A 573 120.41 -4.30 -7.07
CA GLY A 573 121.91 -4.21 -7.14
C GLY A 573 122.67 -3.36 -6.08
N LYS A 574 123.42 -2.29 -6.49
CA LYS A 574 124.17 -1.31 -5.63
C LYS A 574 123.31 -0.58 -4.60
N LEU A 575 122.03 -0.89 -4.65
CA LEU A 575 121.09 -0.69 -3.60
C LEU A 575 121.75 -1.17 -2.28
N GLU A 576 122.37 -2.35 -2.16
CA GLU A 576 123.20 -2.71 -0.98
C GLU A 576 122.56 -2.34 0.38
N ALA A 577 123.09 -1.33 1.10
CA ALA A 577 122.49 -0.77 2.32
C ALA A 577 121.30 0.18 2.05
N GLU A 578 121.28 0.85 0.90
CA GLU A 578 120.05 1.40 0.33
C GLU A 578 119.08 0.31 -0.23
N GLU A 579 119.42 -0.99 -0.21
CA GLU A 579 118.49 -2.12 -0.38
C GLU A 579 117.88 -2.51 0.96
N LEU A 580 118.64 -2.45 2.07
CA LEU A 580 118.07 -2.48 3.43
C LEU A 580 117.19 -1.25 3.72
N GLN A 581 117.58 -0.05 3.25
CA GLN A 581 116.71 1.13 3.32
C GLN A 581 115.54 1.03 2.36
N ARG A 582 115.69 0.51 1.12
CA ARG A 582 114.56 0.20 0.24
C ARG A 582 113.71 -0.95 0.78
N GLN A 583 114.23 -1.86 1.60
CA GLN A 583 113.45 -2.90 2.29
C GLN A 583 112.71 -2.32 3.49
N LEU A 584 113.31 -1.43 4.28
CA LEU A 584 112.61 -0.70 5.34
C LEU A 584 111.54 0.25 4.77
N ASP A 585 111.84 0.93 3.66
CA ASP A 585 110.87 1.76 2.93
C ASP A 585 109.90 0.93 2.10
N ALA A 586 110.24 -0.30 1.66
CA ALA A 586 109.28 -1.25 1.10
C ALA A 586 108.40 -1.84 2.20
N LEU A 587 108.90 -2.08 3.41
CA LEU A 587 108.12 -2.51 4.57
C LEU A 587 107.23 -1.37 5.09
N ARG A 588 107.68 -0.10 5.01
CA ARG A 588 106.83 1.08 5.22
C ARG A 588 105.77 1.19 4.11
N ARG A 589 106.15 1.12 2.83
CA ARG A 589 105.21 1.11 1.69
C ARG A 589 104.25 -0.08 1.74
N GLN A 590 104.67 -1.26 2.20
CA GLN A 590 103.81 -2.43 2.42
C GLN A 590 102.90 -2.20 3.62
N LYS A 591 103.39 -1.67 4.75
CA LYS A 591 102.58 -1.30 5.91
C LYS A 591 101.53 -0.24 5.58
N ASP A 592 101.89 0.74 4.77
CA ASP A 592 100.98 1.80 4.33
C ASP A 592 100.06 1.34 3.19
N LYS A 593 100.50 0.43 2.31
CA LYS A 593 99.64 -0.32 1.36
C LYS A 593 98.65 -1.21 2.10
N LEU A 594 99.07 -1.91 3.16
CA LEU A 594 98.20 -2.71 4.04
C LEU A 594 97.23 -1.81 4.84
N ARG A 595 97.65 -0.61 5.25
CA ARG A 595 96.75 0.40 5.85
C ARG A 595 95.76 0.97 4.84
N LEU A 596 96.15 1.14 3.57
CA LEU A 596 95.25 1.53 2.49
C LEU A 596 94.27 0.40 2.17
N GLN A 597 94.75 -0.82 1.97
CA GLN A 597 93.93 -2.04 1.81
C GLN A 597 93.00 -2.27 3.01
N LEU A 598 93.40 -1.98 4.24
CA LEU A 598 92.53 -2.06 5.42
C LEU A 598 91.48 -0.94 5.45
N ARG A 599 91.81 0.27 4.96
CA ARG A 599 90.84 1.36 4.77
C ARG A 599 89.88 1.07 3.61
N GLU A 600 90.34 0.42 2.55
CA GLU A 600 89.56 0.00 1.39
C GLU A 600 88.65 -1.17 1.76
N ALA A 601 89.14 -2.15 2.52
CA ALA A 601 88.35 -3.23 3.09
C ALA A 601 87.25 -2.69 4.02
N ARG A 602 87.57 -1.76 4.93
CA ARG A 602 86.57 -1.08 5.78
C ARG A 602 85.54 -0.29 4.96
N ARG A 603 85.98 0.44 3.93
CA ARG A 603 85.05 1.10 2.98
C ARG A 603 84.21 0.11 2.17
N GLY A 604 84.71 -1.11 1.95
CA GLY A 604 83.95 -2.22 1.36
C GLY A 604 82.92 -2.78 2.34
N GLU A 605 83.30 -2.97 3.60
CA GLU A 605 82.45 -3.40 4.71
C GLU A 605 81.33 -2.38 4.98
N GLU A 606 81.66 -1.08 5.07
CA GLU A 606 80.71 0.04 5.14
C GLU A 606 79.73 0.04 3.96
N LYS A 607 80.19 -0.22 2.73
CA LYS A 607 79.33 -0.37 1.55
C LYS A 607 78.43 -1.61 1.62
N LEU A 608 78.95 -2.75 2.10
CA LEU A 608 78.17 -3.98 2.26
C LEU A 608 77.09 -3.80 3.34
N ASP A 609 77.35 -3.09 4.42
CA ASP A 609 76.35 -2.79 5.45
C ASP A 609 75.29 -1.78 4.97
N ILE A 610 75.66 -0.81 4.14
CA ILE A 610 74.68 0.05 3.44
C ILE A 610 73.80 -0.79 2.50
N LEU A 611 74.38 -1.72 1.74
CA LEU A 611 73.64 -2.61 0.84
C LEU A 611 72.76 -3.62 1.60
N ARG A 612 73.19 -4.11 2.77
CA ARG A 612 72.37 -4.95 3.67
C ARG A 612 71.13 -4.20 4.13
N ARG A 613 71.30 -3.00 4.69
CA ARG A 613 70.17 -2.14 5.11
C ARG A 613 69.24 -1.80 3.95
N HIS A 614 69.79 -1.54 2.76
CA HIS A 614 68.97 -1.29 1.58
C HIS A 614 68.17 -2.54 1.15
N ASN A 615 68.74 -3.74 1.27
CA ASN A 615 68.00 -4.98 1.05
C ASN A 615 66.94 -5.25 2.13
N GLU A 616 67.21 -4.90 3.39
CA GLU A 616 66.24 -4.95 4.50
C GLU A 616 65.06 -3.97 4.25
N ASP A 617 65.35 -2.74 3.84
CA ASP A 617 64.34 -1.74 3.42
C ASP A 617 63.50 -2.25 2.25
N LEU A 618 64.13 -2.83 1.22
CA LEU A 618 63.46 -3.40 0.05
C LEU A 618 62.58 -4.61 0.44
N GLN A 619 63.04 -5.47 1.34
CA GLN A 619 62.25 -6.58 1.88
C GLN A 619 61.05 -6.08 2.69
N SER A 620 61.20 -5.03 3.51
CA SER A 620 60.05 -4.42 4.19
C SER A 620 59.04 -3.89 3.18
N ARG A 621 59.49 -3.11 2.19
CA ARG A 621 58.62 -2.58 1.12
C ARG A 621 57.90 -3.68 0.34
N LEU A 622 58.56 -4.81 0.06
CA LEU A 622 57.92 -5.97 -0.60
C LEU A 622 56.89 -6.65 0.31
N ASN A 623 57.14 -6.75 1.61
CA ASN A 623 56.18 -7.30 2.57
C ASN A 623 54.97 -6.37 2.78
N ASP A 624 55.18 -5.06 2.79
CA ASP A 624 54.10 -4.08 2.89
C ASP A 624 53.30 -3.97 1.58
N ALA A 625 53.94 -4.16 0.42
CA ALA A 625 53.25 -4.32 -0.87
C ALA A 625 52.39 -5.60 -0.91
N ARG A 626 52.89 -6.74 -0.39
CA ARG A 626 52.12 -7.98 -0.24
C ARG A 626 50.89 -7.80 0.66
N ARG A 627 51.06 -7.15 1.81
CA ARG A 627 49.95 -6.76 2.71
C ARG A 627 48.97 -5.78 2.06
N GLY A 628 49.43 -4.98 1.09
CA GLY A 628 48.58 -4.16 0.22
C GLY A 628 47.74 -5.03 -0.71
N GLN A 629 48.37 -5.97 -1.40
CA GLN A 629 47.69 -6.91 -2.30
C GLN A 629 46.67 -7.79 -1.55
N GLU A 630 47.02 -8.37 -0.41
CA GLU A 630 46.13 -9.18 0.43
C GLU A 630 44.83 -8.42 0.82
N LYS A 631 44.92 -7.10 1.04
CA LYS A 631 43.77 -6.23 1.30
C LYS A 631 42.95 -5.95 0.03
N LEU A 632 43.59 -5.76 -1.12
CA LEU A 632 42.90 -5.62 -2.40
C LEU A 632 42.14 -6.90 -2.76
N ASP A 633 42.76 -8.07 -2.61
CA ASP A 633 42.15 -9.37 -2.82
C ASP A 633 40.96 -9.60 -1.87
N ALA A 634 41.06 -9.17 -0.60
CA ALA A 634 39.96 -9.25 0.36
C ALA A 634 38.79 -8.33 -0.03
N VAL A 635 39.06 -7.12 -0.51
CA VAL A 635 38.04 -6.19 -1.03
C VAL A 635 37.42 -6.73 -2.33
N GLN A 636 38.18 -7.39 -3.20
CA GLN A 636 37.66 -8.06 -4.39
C GLN A 636 36.68 -9.17 -4.02
N ARG A 637 37.05 -10.09 -3.12
CA ARG A 637 36.15 -11.16 -2.63
C ARG A 637 34.88 -10.59 -2.00
N HIS A 638 34.98 -9.53 -1.20
CA HIS A 638 33.81 -8.87 -0.63
C HIS A 638 32.92 -8.21 -1.70
N ASN A 639 33.49 -7.67 -2.77
CA ASN A 639 32.72 -7.14 -3.89
C ASN A 639 32.06 -8.25 -4.73
N GLU A 640 32.72 -9.40 -4.91
CA GLU A 640 32.14 -10.59 -5.55
C GLU A 640 30.99 -11.18 -4.71
N GLU A 641 31.13 -11.19 -3.38
CA GLU A 641 30.09 -11.60 -2.45
C GLU A 641 28.89 -10.65 -2.50
N LEU A 642 29.12 -9.32 -2.47
CA LEU A 642 28.06 -8.31 -2.66
C LEU A 642 27.37 -8.44 -4.02
N GLN A 643 28.11 -8.71 -5.10
CA GLN A 643 27.52 -8.95 -6.43
C GLN A 643 26.67 -10.23 -6.45
N SER A 644 27.10 -11.27 -5.74
CA SER A 644 26.33 -12.52 -5.58
C SER A 644 25.03 -12.28 -4.80
N GLN A 645 25.11 -11.58 -3.67
CA GLN A 645 23.95 -11.18 -2.87
C GLN A 645 22.98 -10.29 -3.67
N LEU A 646 23.48 -9.37 -4.51
CA LEU A 646 22.65 -8.56 -5.41
C LEU A 646 21.98 -9.40 -6.52
N CYS A 647 22.63 -10.44 -7.03
CA CYS A 647 22.03 -11.38 -7.97
C CYS A 647 20.95 -12.24 -7.32
N GLU A 648 21.14 -12.67 -6.07
CA GLU A 648 20.12 -13.40 -5.30
C GLU A 648 18.92 -12.51 -4.94
N ALA A 649 19.17 -11.25 -4.54
CA ALA A 649 18.13 -10.27 -4.29
C ALA A 649 17.26 -10.01 -5.53
N ARG A 650 17.87 -9.90 -6.72
CA ARG A 650 17.14 -9.77 -8.00
C ARG A 650 16.27 -10.99 -8.30
N ARG A 651 16.79 -12.21 -8.12
CA ARG A 651 15.99 -13.45 -8.28
C ARG A 651 14.81 -13.52 -7.31
N ALA A 652 15.00 -13.04 -6.07
CA ALA A 652 13.92 -12.94 -5.10
C ALA A 652 12.87 -11.88 -5.50
N GLU A 653 13.29 -10.74 -6.05
CA GLU A 653 12.40 -9.71 -6.60
C GLU A 653 11.60 -10.21 -7.81
N GLU A 654 12.25 -10.93 -8.75
CA GLU A 654 11.60 -11.59 -9.89
C GLU A 654 10.55 -12.63 -9.43
N ALA A 655 10.87 -13.44 -8.42
CA ALA A 655 9.91 -14.39 -7.85
C ALA A 655 8.71 -13.69 -7.16
N LEU A 656 8.94 -12.53 -6.52
CA LEU A 656 7.88 -11.69 -5.95
C LEU A 656 7.04 -10.99 -7.04
N GLU A 657 7.65 -10.57 -8.14
CA GLU A 657 6.97 -10.09 -9.36
C GLU A 657 6.02 -11.17 -9.92
N ASP A 658 6.49 -12.40 -10.10
CA ASP A 658 5.65 -13.50 -10.61
C ASP A 658 4.55 -13.91 -9.64
N ALA A 659 4.81 -13.93 -8.32
CA ALA A 659 3.76 -14.10 -7.32
C ALA A 659 2.69 -12.97 -7.37
N ARG A 660 3.11 -11.72 -7.62
CA ARG A 660 2.18 -10.59 -7.87
C ARG A 660 1.41 -10.75 -9.17
N ARG A 661 2.03 -11.26 -10.25
CA ARG A 661 1.36 -11.54 -11.54
C ARG A 661 0.32 -12.66 -11.39
N GLN A 662 0.64 -13.76 -10.71
CA GLN A 662 -0.31 -14.83 -10.38
C GLN A 662 -1.46 -14.31 -9.51
N THR A 663 -1.18 -13.45 -8.52
CA THR A 663 -2.21 -12.82 -7.67
C THR A 663 -3.15 -11.92 -8.50
N ARG A 664 -2.63 -11.17 -9.48
CA ARG A 664 -3.46 -10.39 -10.42
C ARG A 664 -4.30 -11.27 -11.35
N GLN A 665 -3.79 -12.44 -11.75
CA GLN A 665 -4.55 -13.42 -12.55
C GLN A 665 -5.70 -14.05 -11.75
N SER A 666 -5.47 -14.49 -10.51
CA SER A 666 -6.53 -15.05 -9.66
C SER A 666 -7.56 -14.00 -9.24
N GLN A 667 -7.16 -12.74 -9.04
CA GLN A 667 -8.11 -11.63 -8.86
C GLN A 667 -9.04 -11.44 -10.06
N ARG A 668 -8.51 -11.48 -11.31
CA ARG A 668 -9.33 -11.42 -12.53
C ARG A 668 -10.31 -12.60 -12.62
N GLN A 669 -9.85 -13.81 -12.34
CA GLN A 669 -10.72 -15.00 -12.29
C GLN A 669 -11.85 -14.85 -11.26
N VAL A 670 -11.57 -14.29 -10.07
CA VAL A 670 -12.60 -13.98 -9.06
C VAL A 670 -13.56 -12.87 -9.50
N GLU A 671 -13.09 -11.86 -10.24
CA GLU A 671 -13.97 -10.84 -10.83
C GLU A 671 -14.89 -11.43 -11.91
N ASP A 672 -14.38 -12.28 -12.80
CA ASP A 672 -15.17 -12.92 -13.85
C ASP A 672 -16.16 -13.95 -13.28
N LEU A 673 -15.77 -14.67 -12.22
CA LEU A 673 -16.72 -15.49 -11.44
C LEU A 673 -17.82 -14.63 -10.82
N ARG A 674 -17.51 -13.48 -10.20
CA ARG A 674 -18.51 -12.53 -9.66
C ARG A 674 -19.42 -11.95 -10.75
N ARG A 675 -18.88 -11.66 -11.94
CA ARG A 675 -19.67 -11.23 -13.12
C ARG A 675 -20.62 -12.35 -13.59
N SER A 676 -20.15 -13.60 -13.59
CA SER A 676 -20.98 -14.76 -13.92
C SER A 676 -22.09 -14.98 -12.88
N GLU A 677 -21.78 -14.83 -11.59
CA GLU A 677 -22.75 -14.96 -10.51
C GLU A 677 -23.82 -13.86 -10.59
N LYS A 678 -23.43 -12.61 -10.88
CA LYS A 678 -24.36 -11.51 -11.09
C LYS A 678 -25.34 -11.80 -12.24
N ARG A 679 -24.83 -12.27 -13.38
CA ARG A 679 -25.68 -12.68 -14.53
C ARG A 679 -26.63 -13.83 -14.18
N LEU A 680 -26.18 -14.79 -13.37
CA LEU A 680 -27.04 -15.90 -12.91
C LEU A 680 -28.13 -15.42 -11.95
N ARG A 681 -27.84 -14.46 -11.06
CA ARG A 681 -28.86 -13.83 -10.20
C ARG A 681 -29.89 -13.06 -11.02
N GLU A 682 -29.44 -12.24 -11.96
CA GLU A 682 -30.30 -11.49 -12.88
C GLU A 682 -31.20 -12.42 -13.72
N ALA A 683 -30.66 -13.56 -14.18
CA ALA A 683 -31.43 -14.58 -14.87
C ALA A 683 -32.48 -15.25 -13.97
N CYS A 684 -32.13 -15.58 -12.72
CA CYS A 684 -33.05 -16.15 -11.73
C CYS A 684 -34.18 -15.17 -11.34
N GLU A 685 -33.88 -13.88 -11.24
CA GLU A 685 -34.86 -12.81 -11.01
C GLU A 685 -35.79 -12.67 -12.22
N ALA A 686 -35.25 -12.71 -13.45
CA ALA A 686 -36.05 -12.70 -14.67
C ALA A 686 -36.94 -13.96 -14.83
N THR A 687 -36.52 -15.14 -14.36
CA THR A 687 -37.40 -16.33 -14.33
C THR A 687 -38.52 -16.18 -13.30
N ARG A 688 -38.24 -15.66 -12.09
CA ARG A 688 -39.29 -15.40 -11.08
C ARG A 688 -40.34 -14.41 -11.58
N ALA A 689 -39.92 -13.31 -12.20
CA ALA A 689 -40.84 -12.34 -12.79
C ALA A 689 -41.74 -12.97 -13.89
N ARG A 690 -41.22 -13.94 -14.65
CA ARG A 690 -42.03 -14.72 -15.62
C ARG A 690 -43.01 -15.67 -14.93
N GLU A 691 -42.58 -16.37 -13.88
CA GLU A 691 -43.46 -17.22 -13.06
C GLU A 691 -44.59 -16.41 -12.42
N GLU A 692 -44.28 -15.25 -11.83
CA GLU A 692 -45.26 -14.33 -11.25
C GLU A 692 -46.25 -13.81 -12.31
N ALA A 693 -45.79 -13.42 -13.49
CA ALA A 693 -46.65 -13.00 -14.60
C ALA A 693 -47.55 -14.14 -15.12
N LEU A 694 -47.07 -15.39 -15.14
CA LEU A 694 -47.89 -16.56 -15.45
C LEU A 694 -48.94 -16.84 -14.36
N MET A 695 -48.56 -16.72 -13.07
CA MET A 695 -49.50 -16.84 -11.94
C MET A 695 -50.57 -15.76 -11.94
N GLN A 696 -50.25 -14.52 -12.35
CA GLN A 696 -51.24 -13.47 -12.56
C GLN A 696 -52.21 -13.81 -13.71
N LYS A 697 -51.69 -14.29 -14.85
CA LYS A 697 -52.53 -14.74 -15.98
C LYS A 697 -53.45 -15.92 -15.61
N LEU A 698 -52.96 -16.87 -14.81
CA LEU A 698 -53.78 -17.97 -14.29
C LEU A 698 -54.94 -17.45 -13.42
N ARG A 699 -54.67 -16.56 -12.46
CA ARG A 699 -55.71 -15.94 -11.62
C ARG A 699 -56.73 -15.16 -12.45
N ALA A 700 -56.29 -14.44 -13.49
CA ALA A 700 -57.19 -13.74 -14.41
C ALA A 700 -58.09 -14.71 -15.19
N ALA A 701 -57.55 -15.85 -15.66
CA ALA A 701 -58.33 -16.90 -16.32
C ALA A 701 -59.31 -17.60 -15.35
N GLU A 702 -58.91 -17.88 -14.11
CA GLU A 702 -59.79 -18.41 -13.07
C GLU A 702 -60.98 -17.47 -12.78
N ASN A 703 -60.71 -16.16 -12.68
CA ASN A 703 -61.74 -15.14 -12.53
C ASN A 703 -62.68 -15.08 -13.74
N ALA A 704 -62.15 -15.11 -14.97
CA ALA A 704 -62.95 -15.14 -16.19
C ALA A 704 -63.85 -16.39 -16.27
N ILE A 705 -63.33 -17.57 -15.87
CA ILE A 705 -64.12 -18.82 -15.78
C ILE A 705 -65.21 -18.71 -14.69
N ALA A 706 -64.92 -18.05 -13.57
CA ALA A 706 -65.93 -17.80 -12.52
C ALA A 706 -67.04 -16.85 -12.99
N VAL A 707 -66.71 -15.81 -13.77
CA VAL A 707 -67.68 -14.92 -14.41
C VAL A 707 -68.52 -15.68 -15.46
N ALA A 708 -67.89 -16.45 -16.34
CA ALA A 708 -68.57 -17.26 -17.34
C ALA A 708 -69.59 -18.24 -16.71
N ARG A 709 -69.23 -18.90 -15.59
CA ARG A 709 -70.15 -19.76 -14.83
C ARG A 709 -71.34 -19.00 -14.24
N LYS A 710 -71.14 -17.77 -13.73
CA LYS A 710 -72.26 -16.92 -13.27
C LYS A 710 -73.22 -16.59 -14.42
N HIS A 711 -72.71 -16.26 -15.62
CA HIS A 711 -73.57 -16.04 -16.80
C HIS A 711 -74.28 -17.33 -17.23
N GLU A 712 -73.60 -18.48 -17.23
CA GLU A 712 -74.20 -19.78 -17.56
C GLU A 712 -75.36 -20.12 -16.61
N ASP A 713 -75.21 -19.89 -15.31
CA ASP A 713 -76.26 -20.12 -14.32
C ASP A 713 -77.38 -19.07 -14.40
N ALA A 714 -77.08 -17.81 -14.74
CA ALA A 714 -78.10 -16.79 -15.03
C ALA A 714 -78.93 -17.14 -16.29
N VAL A 715 -78.29 -17.67 -17.34
CA VAL A 715 -78.98 -18.17 -18.54
C VAL A 715 -79.85 -19.39 -18.19
N LYS A 716 -79.36 -20.34 -17.38
CA LYS A 716 -80.18 -21.46 -16.87
C LYS A 716 -81.38 -20.97 -16.04
N GLN A 717 -81.23 -19.90 -15.26
CA GLN A 717 -82.34 -19.31 -14.51
C GLN A 717 -83.38 -18.66 -15.45
N LYS A 718 -82.94 -17.84 -16.43
CA LYS A 718 -83.84 -17.28 -17.46
C LYS A 718 -84.56 -18.37 -18.25
N ALA A 719 -83.85 -19.42 -18.69
CA ALA A 719 -84.45 -20.55 -19.39
C ALA A 719 -85.49 -21.29 -18.53
N ARG A 720 -85.24 -21.51 -17.23
CA ARG A 720 -86.22 -22.08 -16.29
C ARG A 720 -87.44 -21.18 -16.10
N ALA A 721 -87.25 -19.85 -16.04
CA ALA A 721 -88.35 -18.90 -15.95
C ALA A 721 -89.24 -18.95 -17.21
N ILE A 722 -88.64 -18.96 -18.40
CA ILE A 722 -89.36 -19.11 -19.68
C ILE A 722 -90.09 -20.45 -19.75
N ILE A 723 -89.45 -21.57 -19.40
CA ILE A 723 -90.09 -22.90 -19.38
C ILE A 723 -91.26 -22.93 -18.40
N ASN A 724 -91.17 -22.24 -17.26
CA ASN A 724 -92.27 -22.15 -16.30
C ASN A 724 -93.42 -21.26 -16.83
N ALA A 725 -93.11 -20.12 -17.48
CA ALA A 725 -94.10 -19.26 -18.12
C ALA A 725 -94.88 -20.01 -19.21
N VAL A 726 -94.17 -20.64 -20.15
CA VAL A 726 -94.75 -21.48 -21.22
C VAL A 726 -95.59 -22.63 -20.63
N LYS A 727 -95.15 -23.26 -19.53
CA LYS A 727 -95.97 -24.26 -18.82
C LYS A 727 -97.25 -23.66 -18.25
N THR A 728 -97.22 -22.47 -17.68
CA THR A 728 -98.44 -21.79 -17.18
C THR A 728 -99.37 -21.32 -18.29
N GLU A 729 -98.87 -21.02 -19.48
CA GLU A 729 -99.70 -20.74 -20.67
C GLU A 729 -100.30 -22.01 -21.26
N TYR A 730 -99.51 -23.09 -21.38
CA TYR A 730 -99.98 -24.38 -21.86
C TYR A 730 -101.05 -24.98 -20.92
N GLN A 731 -100.90 -24.78 -19.60
CA GLN A 731 -101.92 -25.13 -18.59
C GLN A 731 -103.17 -24.23 -18.61
N ARG A 732 -103.20 -23.16 -19.41
CA ARG A 732 -104.36 -22.28 -19.61
C ARG A 732 -105.13 -22.56 -20.92
N GLN A 733 -104.63 -23.43 -21.80
CA GLN A 733 -105.33 -23.78 -23.05
C GLN A 733 -106.21 -25.03 -22.87
N PRO A 734 -107.51 -24.98 -23.24
CA PRO A 734 -108.37 -26.16 -23.28
C PRO A 734 -108.10 -26.99 -24.55
N PHE A 735 -107.91 -28.30 -24.37
CA PHE A 735 -107.62 -29.24 -25.46
C PHE A 735 -108.90 -29.66 -26.21
N VAL A 736 -108.96 -29.41 -27.52
CA VAL A 736 -110.03 -29.88 -28.43
C VAL A 736 -109.42 -30.33 -29.76
N LEU A 737 -109.79 -31.53 -30.22
CA LEU A 737 -109.41 -32.09 -31.52
C LEU A 737 -110.41 -31.63 -32.62
N PRO A 738 -109.93 -31.13 -33.79
CA PRO A 738 -110.79 -30.74 -34.90
C PRO A 738 -110.68 -31.71 -36.11
N GLU A 739 -111.82 -32.10 -36.69
CA GLU A 739 -111.98 -32.55 -38.10
C GLU A 739 -113.48 -32.87 -38.38
N PRO A 740 -113.95 -32.89 -39.66
CA PRO A 740 -113.42 -32.29 -40.90
C PRO A 740 -114.25 -31.01 -41.27
N GLN A 741 -114.36 -30.43 -42.48
CA GLN A 741 -113.93 -30.68 -43.88
C GLN A 741 -113.45 -29.33 -44.50
N GLU A 742 -112.51 -29.30 -45.46
CA GLU A 742 -112.68 -29.33 -46.95
C GLU A 742 -113.70 -28.33 -47.54
N THR A 743 -113.43 -27.55 -48.60
CA THR A 743 -112.18 -27.20 -49.33
C THR A 743 -112.40 -25.93 -50.18
N GLU A 744 -111.30 -25.23 -50.54
CA GLU A 744 -111.15 -24.35 -51.72
C GLU A 744 -112.22 -23.28 -52.07
N GLN A 745 -111.97 -22.02 -51.66
CA GLN A 745 -111.94 -20.88 -52.61
C GLN A 745 -111.37 -19.58 -52.00
N LEU A 746 -111.04 -18.63 -52.89
CA LEU A 746 -110.52 -17.26 -52.66
C LEU A 746 -109.01 -17.11 -52.34
N GLN A 747 -108.20 -17.26 -53.38
CA GLN A 747 -106.85 -16.66 -53.43
C GLN A 747 -106.90 -15.15 -53.79
N ARG A 748 -106.05 -14.36 -53.11
CA ARG A 748 -105.53 -13.03 -53.51
C ARG A 748 -106.53 -11.89 -53.76
N ALA A 749 -106.67 -11.00 -52.79
CA ALA A 749 -106.10 -9.64 -52.80
C ALA A 749 -106.15 -9.10 -51.34
N ASN A 750 -105.17 -8.39 -50.76
CA ASN A 750 -104.60 -7.09 -51.15
C ASN A 750 -105.67 -6.03 -51.46
N ASP A 751 -106.02 -5.21 -50.48
CA ASP A 751 -105.70 -3.78 -50.55
C ASP A 751 -105.90 -3.07 -49.20
N SER A 752 -105.19 -1.94 -49.03
CA SER A 752 -105.24 -1.03 -47.87
C SER A 752 -106.39 0.00 -48.03
N PRO A 753 -106.65 0.97 -47.11
CA PRO A 753 -105.89 1.36 -45.91
C PRO A 753 -106.69 1.69 -44.64
N ARG A 754 -106.00 1.74 -43.48
CA ARG A 754 -106.16 2.82 -42.48
C ARG A 754 -105.04 2.83 -41.42
N ALA A 755 -104.71 4.04 -40.96
CA ALA A 755 -103.79 4.38 -39.87
C ALA A 755 -104.40 5.60 -39.13
N PRO A 756 -103.79 6.17 -38.06
CA PRO A 756 -102.67 5.69 -37.25
C PRO A 756 -103.01 5.56 -35.74
N LEU A 757 -102.10 4.97 -34.96
CA LEU A 757 -101.91 5.26 -33.53
C LEU A 757 -100.39 5.24 -33.25
N ASP A 758 -99.91 6.16 -32.43
CA ASP A 758 -98.48 6.42 -32.25
C ASP A 758 -97.81 5.47 -31.25
N GLU A 759 -96.72 4.83 -31.67
CA GLU A 759 -95.71 4.23 -30.79
C GLU A 759 -94.37 4.96 -31.02
N PRO A 760 -93.66 5.42 -29.97
CA PRO A 760 -92.36 6.06 -30.14
C PRO A 760 -91.26 5.02 -30.41
N PRO A 761 -90.29 5.30 -31.30
CA PRO A 761 -89.20 4.37 -31.59
C PRO A 761 -88.19 4.34 -30.44
N LEU A 762 -87.91 3.15 -29.91
CA LEU A 762 -86.75 2.91 -29.06
C LEU A 762 -85.49 2.92 -29.94
N THR A 763 -84.80 4.06 -30.00
CA THR A 763 -83.45 4.14 -30.60
C THR A 763 -82.41 3.46 -29.70
N LYS A 764 -81.29 3.04 -30.29
CA LYS A 764 -80.22 2.32 -29.55
C LYS A 764 -79.49 3.18 -28.52
N GLU A 765 -79.56 4.50 -28.69
CA GLU A 765 -78.83 5.50 -27.90
C GLU A 765 -79.11 5.41 -26.40
N GLY A 766 -80.30 4.92 -25.99
CA GLY A 766 -80.71 4.84 -24.59
C GLY A 766 -80.07 3.72 -23.75
N LEU A 767 -79.35 2.77 -24.36
CA LEU A 767 -78.56 1.77 -23.61
C LEU A 767 -77.08 2.14 -23.56
N GLU A 768 -76.56 2.72 -24.64
CA GLU A 768 -75.19 3.21 -24.73
C GLU A 768 -74.98 4.39 -23.74
N SER A 769 -75.99 5.26 -23.54
CA SER A 769 -75.91 6.38 -22.60
C SER A 769 -75.88 5.98 -21.11
N GLU A 770 -76.51 4.87 -20.71
CA GLU A 770 -76.46 4.41 -19.30
C GLU A 770 -75.14 3.68 -18.99
N GLU A 771 -74.54 3.02 -19.98
CA GLU A 771 -73.23 2.35 -19.85
C GLU A 771 -72.08 3.38 -19.86
N GLU A 772 -72.11 4.39 -20.75
CA GLU A 772 -71.13 5.49 -20.73
C GLU A 772 -71.20 6.33 -19.43
N ALA A 773 -72.39 6.64 -18.92
CA ALA A 773 -72.54 7.38 -17.67
C ALA A 773 -72.03 6.60 -16.45
N ALA A 774 -72.16 5.27 -16.44
CA ALA A 774 -71.59 4.41 -15.41
C ALA A 774 -70.06 4.34 -15.48
N HIS A 775 -69.49 4.36 -16.69
CA HIS A 775 -68.04 4.36 -16.89
C HIS A 775 -67.38 5.69 -16.52
N GLN A 776 -67.97 6.84 -16.89
CA GLN A 776 -67.43 8.16 -16.57
C GLN A 776 -67.32 8.40 -15.06
N LEU A 777 -68.34 8.03 -14.27
CA LEU A 777 -68.31 8.18 -12.82
C LEU A 777 -67.22 7.32 -12.14
N VAL A 778 -66.89 6.15 -12.70
CA VAL A 778 -65.81 5.29 -12.16
C VAL A 778 -64.43 5.86 -12.52
N GLU A 779 -64.24 6.41 -13.73
CA GLU A 779 -62.97 7.05 -14.09
C GLU A 779 -62.75 8.38 -13.35
N GLU A 780 -63.81 9.12 -13.01
CA GLU A 780 -63.73 10.30 -12.14
C GLU A 780 -63.40 9.90 -10.68
N GLU A 781 -64.09 8.91 -10.08
CA GLU A 781 -63.76 8.45 -8.71
C GLU A 781 -62.34 7.85 -8.60
N GLU A 782 -61.88 7.05 -9.58
CA GLU A 782 -60.52 6.52 -9.58
C GLU A 782 -59.46 7.62 -9.77
N SER A 783 -59.71 8.63 -10.62
CA SER A 783 -58.74 9.71 -10.87
C SER A 783 -58.69 10.76 -9.75
N GLU A 784 -59.80 11.08 -9.08
CA GLU A 784 -59.78 11.89 -7.85
C GLU A 784 -59.02 11.18 -6.73
N ALA A 785 -59.25 9.87 -6.53
CA ALA A 785 -58.54 9.08 -5.54
C ALA A 785 -57.02 9.02 -5.80
N LEU A 786 -56.60 8.87 -7.07
CA LEU A 786 -55.20 8.88 -7.47
C LEU A 786 -54.54 10.25 -7.25
N THR A 787 -55.27 11.33 -7.56
CA THR A 787 -54.79 12.71 -7.37
C THR A 787 -54.65 13.06 -5.89
N ALA A 788 -55.61 12.64 -5.05
CA ALA A 788 -55.54 12.79 -3.59
C ALA A 788 -54.35 12.02 -2.99
N ALA A 789 -54.13 10.77 -3.41
CA ALA A 789 -53.00 9.96 -2.96
C ALA A 789 -51.64 10.56 -3.34
N LEU A 790 -51.52 11.13 -4.55
CA LEU A 790 -50.31 11.84 -5.00
C LEU A 790 -50.09 13.15 -4.24
N GLY A 791 -51.15 13.91 -3.95
CA GLY A 791 -51.09 15.12 -3.13
C GLY A 791 -50.59 14.84 -1.70
N GLU A 792 -51.15 13.80 -1.05
CA GLU A 792 -50.67 13.36 0.26
C GLU A 792 -49.23 12.85 0.25
N ALA A 793 -48.80 12.16 -0.81
CA ALA A 793 -47.41 11.71 -0.95
C ALA A 793 -46.44 12.88 -1.12
N SER A 794 -46.80 13.89 -1.93
CA SER A 794 -45.99 15.09 -2.14
C SER A 794 -45.82 15.88 -0.84
N GLY A 795 -46.92 16.15 -0.12
CA GLY A 795 -46.87 16.89 1.15
C GLY A 795 -46.05 16.19 2.25
N LYS A 796 -46.02 14.86 2.26
CA LYS A 796 -45.17 14.08 3.20
C LYS A 796 -43.69 14.16 2.83
N LEU A 797 -43.35 14.14 1.54
CA LEU A 797 -41.96 14.29 1.07
C LEU A 797 -41.43 15.70 1.32
N GLU A 798 -42.22 16.75 1.05
CA GLU A 798 -41.85 18.14 1.34
C GLU A 798 -41.68 18.37 2.85
N ALA A 799 -42.52 17.76 3.69
CA ALA A 799 -42.37 17.82 5.15
C ALA A 799 -41.08 17.13 5.64
N GLU A 800 -40.76 15.93 5.12
CA GLU A 800 -39.49 15.26 5.44
C GLU A 800 -38.26 16.06 4.98
N GLU A 801 -38.33 16.69 3.79
CA GLU A 801 -37.22 17.48 3.28
C GLU A 801 -37.02 18.78 4.07
N LEU A 802 -38.10 19.49 4.43
CA LEU A 802 -38.04 20.64 5.33
C LEU A 802 -37.49 20.26 6.71
N GLN A 803 -37.85 19.09 7.24
CA GLN A 803 -37.32 18.62 8.52
C GLN A 803 -35.81 18.31 8.44
N ARG A 804 -35.35 17.61 7.38
CA ARG A 804 -33.90 17.41 7.13
C ARG A 804 -33.14 18.72 6.94
N GLN A 805 -33.75 19.71 6.29
CA GLN A 805 -33.15 21.04 6.15
C GLN A 805 -33.01 21.72 7.52
N LEU A 806 -34.04 21.69 8.38
CA LEU A 806 -34.00 22.23 9.74
C LEU A 806 -32.93 21.54 10.62
N GLU A 807 -32.83 20.20 10.55
CA GLU A 807 -31.77 19.44 11.22
C GLU A 807 -30.37 19.88 10.74
N SER A 808 -30.18 20.04 9.43
CA SER A 808 -28.91 20.55 8.86
C SER A 808 -28.57 21.99 9.27
N PHE A 809 -29.57 22.82 9.61
CA PHE A 809 -29.36 24.16 10.16
C PHE A 809 -29.04 24.15 11.66
N ALA A 810 -29.50 23.14 12.41
CA ALA A 810 -29.10 22.95 13.81
C ALA A 810 -27.62 22.53 13.89
N ASP A 811 -27.20 21.54 13.10
CA ASP A 811 -25.81 21.06 13.05
C ASP A 811 -24.82 22.12 12.54
N ARG A 812 -25.27 23.08 11.71
CA ARG A 812 -24.45 24.24 11.32
C ARG A 812 -24.34 25.31 12.41
N ARG A 813 -25.26 25.33 13.39
CA ARG A 813 -25.18 26.27 14.51
C ARG A 813 -24.18 25.80 15.56
N THR A 814 -24.22 24.53 15.93
CA THR A 814 -23.31 23.93 16.92
C THR A 814 -21.85 23.97 16.50
N ASN A 815 -21.55 23.90 15.20
CA ASN A 815 -20.19 24.00 14.67
C ASN A 815 -19.62 25.43 14.56
N CYS A 816 -20.44 26.49 14.74
CA CYS A 816 -19.99 27.88 14.66
C CYS A 816 -19.53 28.45 16.01
N ASP A 817 -19.95 27.88 17.15
CA ASP A 817 -19.61 28.36 18.50
C ASP A 817 -18.27 27.79 19.02
N CYS A 818 -17.37 27.36 18.13
CA CYS A 818 -16.09 26.70 18.44
C CYS A 818 -14.96 27.13 17.47
N SER A 819 -14.81 28.44 17.25
CA SER A 819 -13.71 29.06 16.47
C SER A 819 -13.26 30.37 17.08
#